data_AF-A0AAD7CWJ9-F1
#
_entry.id   AF-A0AAD7CWJ9-F1
#
_cell.length_a   1.000
_cell.length_b   1.000
_cell.length_c   1.000
_cell.angle_alpha   90.00
_cell.angle_beta   90.00
_cell.angle_gamma   90.00
#
_symmetry.space_group_name_H-M   'P 1'
#
loop_
_entity.id
_entity.type
_entity.pdbx_description
1 polymer ?
#
loop_
_entity_poly.entity_id
_entity_poly.type
_entity_poly.pdbx_seq_one_letter_code
_entity_poly.pdbx_strand_id
1 'polypeptide(L)'
;MRPNGSQTLTSASFMKLYNSLPPETRQSLVEKKLAPLLDCVPKERAKKVMKSVNLLQTRYSDVPVLDLRAKKREINGLLDELARDGKRAIVRERSNRDELLAEIVDSIVSWLNDIWTVVYDYNVLFDEAHACLLYVAEVLNMLSSIPGIGGHCRCSISHLSISLAIRRRGKIIKKFSLAGPRGIDRALLWIWRDLFVSMFAKGKHTEKIPEMLADIEEYLNWEALELMLYGGSKCRAPNYEDDDEGVEADAEACLQDEFSDDDSWRCQCRLHASHWSEIINDQRTALRDLVHQHLVNIFELTPSHAIFTSILAICADPEKTEAALLNTLSHIAGTSADTLVAALDIHGSEGNPAALVALLDDHSYLLRPRDAPALQATVTLLSEFSAFHAYALQLAERELLDTAAAVRAAVRTAFSRVEHTASVQALADILKLRSDNVHRRPRIDAWVESVLTPGRTALHPMAFAAMMMGFPLAAGMEDGGDDMDVLAYLDMEQPDPDLEDLRWEFRPKLRERFEAWVGAVMSMRAGSALLGRLYAKILEEMPYFKTSDVADEMLNRLGERPNKTHVLEAVEGVLTFCKTQRKRISARAEKRRKNEAKKAVAAEAAAAAGSAPAPAPPTPLPPHITQRAGYPFSVITTSHPSNPAAGPSSSPFPAGIGGMEDVD
;
A
#
# COMPACT_ATOMS: atom_id res chain seq x y z
N MET A 1 -64.30 -21.32 31.57
CA MET A 1 -63.00 -20.83 31.07
C MET A 1 -63.20 -20.35 29.64
N ARG A 2 -63.25 -19.02 29.41
CA ARG A 2 -63.29 -18.43 28.07
C ARG A 2 -61.88 -17.95 27.70
N PRO A 3 -61.43 -18.13 26.45
CA PRO A 3 -60.06 -17.76 26.06
C PRO A 3 -59.95 -16.23 25.90
N ASN A 4 -58.98 -15.64 26.61
CA ASN A 4 -58.54 -14.24 26.42
C ASN A 4 -57.71 -14.14 25.12
N GLY A 5 -58.38 -14.09 23.96
CA GLY A 5 -57.74 -14.23 22.66
C GLY A 5 -57.54 -12.98 21.79
N SER A 6 -57.90 -11.74 22.21
CA SER A 6 -57.94 -10.61 21.26
C SER A 6 -57.20 -9.30 21.62
N GLN A 7 -56.51 -9.21 22.76
CA GLN A 7 -55.95 -7.91 23.22
C GLN A 7 -54.59 -7.52 22.62
N THR A 8 -53.85 -8.42 21.98
CA THR A 8 -52.48 -8.12 21.48
C THR A 8 -52.44 -7.41 20.11
N LEU A 9 -53.50 -7.52 19.30
CA LEU A 9 -53.52 -6.99 17.93
C LEU A 9 -53.73 -5.47 17.83
N THR A 10 -54.38 -4.84 18.82
CA THR A 10 -54.74 -3.41 18.75
C THR A 10 -53.56 -2.48 19.06
N SER A 11 -52.68 -2.84 20.00
CA SER A 11 -51.51 -2.02 20.36
C SER A 11 -50.48 -1.95 19.23
N ALA A 12 -50.17 -3.09 18.60
CA ALA A 12 -49.23 -3.13 17.47
C ALA A 12 -49.75 -2.33 16.26
N SER A 13 -51.05 -2.46 15.95
CA SER A 13 -51.70 -1.68 14.89
C SER A 13 -51.68 -0.18 15.21
N PHE A 14 -51.98 0.21 16.46
CA PHE A 14 -51.89 1.60 16.90
C PHE A 14 -50.48 2.16 16.76
N MET A 15 -49.44 1.44 17.20
CA MET A 15 -48.06 1.92 17.08
C MET A 15 -47.62 2.07 15.63
N LYS A 16 -48.06 1.18 14.73
CA LYS A 16 -47.80 1.31 13.29
C LYS A 16 -48.42 2.58 12.72
N LEU A 17 -49.68 2.87 13.07
CA LEU A 17 -50.36 4.10 12.69
C LEU A 17 -49.68 5.33 13.31
N TYR A 18 -49.40 5.29 14.62
CA TYR A 18 -48.73 6.37 15.35
C TYR A 18 -47.40 6.75 14.69
N ASN A 19 -46.55 5.77 14.40
CA ASN A 19 -45.24 6.00 13.78
C ASN A 19 -45.33 6.51 12.34
N SER A 20 -46.44 6.25 11.63
CA SER A 20 -46.68 6.78 10.28
C SER A 20 -47.13 8.25 10.25
N LEU A 21 -47.50 8.82 11.40
CA LEU A 21 -47.96 10.20 11.49
C LEU A 21 -46.79 11.20 11.53
N PRO A 22 -46.93 12.40 10.93
CA PRO A 22 -45.98 13.49 11.10
C PRO A 22 -45.75 13.83 12.58
N PRO A 23 -44.55 14.33 12.99
CA PRO A 23 -44.22 14.62 14.38
C PRO A 23 -45.25 15.52 15.08
N GLU A 24 -45.71 16.58 14.39
CA GLU A 24 -46.73 17.51 14.90
C GLU A 24 -48.07 16.81 15.17
N THR A 25 -48.46 15.88 14.31
CA THR A 25 -49.70 15.12 14.45
C THR A 25 -49.58 14.06 15.55
N ARG A 26 -48.41 13.43 15.70
CA ARG A 26 -48.10 12.54 16.83
C ARG A 26 -48.23 13.28 18.15
N GLN A 27 -47.62 14.46 18.26
CA GLN A 27 -47.70 15.29 19.44
C GLN A 27 -49.15 15.70 19.72
N SER A 28 -49.89 16.16 18.70
CA SER A 28 -51.30 16.52 18.87
C SER A 28 -52.18 15.33 19.28
N LEU A 29 -51.91 14.13 18.77
CA LEU A 29 -52.60 12.90 19.17
C LEU A 29 -52.30 12.55 20.64
N VAL A 30 -51.05 12.66 21.06
CA VAL A 30 -50.66 12.46 22.47
C VAL A 30 -51.38 13.47 23.37
N GLU A 31 -51.29 14.75 23.06
CA GLU A 31 -51.85 15.83 23.87
C GLU A 31 -53.38 15.81 23.92
N LYS A 32 -54.06 15.67 22.78
CA LYS A 32 -55.52 15.83 22.68
C LYS A 32 -56.29 14.54 22.90
N LYS A 33 -55.68 13.37 22.64
CA LYS A 33 -56.39 12.08 22.69
C LYS A 33 -55.83 11.12 23.73
N LEU A 34 -54.50 10.97 23.85
CA LEU A 34 -53.93 10.00 24.80
C LEU A 34 -53.82 10.55 26.22
N ALA A 35 -53.42 11.80 26.40
CA ALA A 35 -53.27 12.41 27.72
C ALA A 35 -54.59 12.45 28.51
N PRO A 36 -55.76 12.84 27.93
CA PRO A 36 -57.03 12.79 28.66
C PRO A 36 -57.47 11.36 29.04
N LEU A 37 -56.99 10.33 28.31
CA LEU A 37 -57.28 8.94 28.68
C LEU A 37 -56.55 8.53 29.97
N LEU A 38 -55.45 9.18 30.33
CA LEU A 38 -54.78 8.97 31.62
C LEU A 38 -55.64 9.43 32.80
N ASP A 39 -56.51 10.43 32.60
CA ASP A 39 -57.46 10.88 33.62
C ASP A 39 -58.63 9.91 33.81
N CYS A 40 -58.89 9.08 32.79
CA CYS A 40 -59.97 8.10 32.78
C CYS A 40 -59.57 6.72 33.37
N VAL A 41 -58.26 6.42 33.48
CA VAL A 41 -57.80 5.17 34.11
C VAL A 41 -57.78 5.26 35.65
N PRO A 42 -57.92 4.13 36.37
CA PRO A 42 -57.82 4.11 37.82
C PRO A 42 -56.56 4.82 38.33
N LYS A 43 -56.69 5.65 39.38
CA LYS A 43 -55.59 6.48 39.94
C LYS A 43 -54.30 5.70 40.20
N GLU A 44 -54.41 4.44 40.61
CA GLU A 44 -53.30 3.50 40.80
C GLU A 44 -52.47 3.31 39.52
N ARG A 45 -53.14 3.09 38.37
CA ARG A 45 -52.49 2.92 37.06
C ARG A 45 -51.92 4.23 36.54
N ALA A 46 -52.66 5.34 36.68
CA ALA A 46 -52.18 6.67 36.31
C ALA A 46 -50.89 7.03 37.08
N LYS A 47 -50.86 6.79 38.41
CA LYS A 47 -49.65 6.98 39.24
C LYS A 47 -48.48 6.11 38.78
N LYS A 48 -48.72 4.84 38.40
CA LYS A 48 -47.68 3.97 37.84
C LYS A 48 -47.12 4.52 36.53
N VAL A 49 -47.98 4.97 35.62
CA VAL A 49 -47.56 5.59 34.35
C VAL A 49 -46.75 6.86 34.61
N MET A 50 -47.24 7.76 35.47
CA MET A 50 -46.50 8.99 35.82
C MET A 50 -45.16 8.69 36.49
N LYS A 51 -45.07 7.65 37.35
CA LYS A 51 -43.80 7.21 37.92
C LYS A 51 -42.83 6.73 36.83
N SER A 52 -43.31 5.99 35.84
CA SER A 52 -42.50 5.57 34.68
C SER A 52 -42.07 6.75 33.83
N VAL A 53 -42.95 7.72 33.57
CA VAL A 53 -42.62 8.95 32.83
C VAL A 53 -41.57 9.77 33.59
N ASN A 54 -41.74 9.98 34.90
CA ASN A 54 -40.76 10.69 35.71
C ASN A 54 -39.41 9.96 35.73
N LEU A 55 -39.40 8.62 35.81
CA LEU A 55 -38.16 7.84 35.73
C LEU A 55 -37.46 8.03 34.38
N LEU A 56 -38.22 8.07 33.28
CA LEU A 56 -37.67 8.35 31.94
C LEU A 56 -37.19 9.79 31.83
N GLN A 57 -37.94 10.77 32.34
CA GLN A 57 -37.55 12.17 32.35
C GLN A 57 -36.25 12.39 33.12
N THR A 58 -36.13 11.84 34.34
CA THR A 58 -34.89 11.88 35.12
C THR A 58 -33.75 11.13 34.44
N ARG A 59 -34.05 10.02 33.75
CA ARG A 59 -33.04 9.31 32.98
C ARG A 59 -32.53 10.14 31.81
N TYR A 60 -33.36 10.94 31.16
CA TYR A 60 -33.01 11.67 29.94
C TYR A 60 -32.81 13.18 30.15
N SER A 61 -32.83 13.67 31.39
CA SER A 61 -32.62 15.11 31.68
C SER A 61 -31.19 15.56 31.38
N ASP A 62 -30.24 14.65 31.51
CA ASP A 62 -28.80 14.93 31.44
C ASP A 62 -28.20 14.44 30.09
N VAL A 63 -29.05 14.28 29.07
CA VAL A 63 -28.63 13.87 27.71
C VAL A 63 -27.98 15.07 27.03
N PRO A 64 -26.73 14.96 26.55
CA PRO A 64 -26.11 16.01 25.75
C PRO A 64 -26.92 16.30 24.48
N VAL A 65 -27.05 17.57 24.12
CA VAL A 65 -27.76 17.98 22.91
C VAL A 65 -26.80 17.95 21.72
N LEU A 66 -27.03 17.02 20.78
CA LEU A 66 -26.25 16.94 19.55
C LEU A 66 -26.77 17.93 18.49
N ASP A 67 -26.40 19.21 18.61
CA ASP A 67 -26.73 20.23 17.62
C ASP A 67 -25.66 20.31 16.51
N LEU A 68 -25.78 19.40 15.54
CA LEU A 68 -24.89 19.34 14.37
C LEU A 68 -24.83 20.68 13.63
N ARG A 69 -25.95 21.43 13.55
CA ARG A 69 -25.99 22.68 12.80
C ARG A 69 -25.21 23.79 13.51
N ALA A 70 -25.37 23.91 14.84
CA ALA A 70 -24.58 24.84 15.62
C ALA A 70 -23.09 24.49 15.53
N LYS A 71 -22.74 23.21 15.65
CA LYS A 71 -21.36 22.75 15.58
C LYS A 71 -20.72 22.98 14.20
N LYS A 72 -21.47 22.74 13.11
CA LYS A 72 -21.05 23.08 11.74
C LYS A 72 -20.72 24.55 11.60
N ARG A 73 -21.54 25.45 12.16
CA ARG A 73 -21.31 26.89 12.09
C ARG A 73 -20.05 27.31 12.85
N GLU A 74 -19.85 26.75 14.04
CA GLU A 74 -18.68 27.01 14.89
C GLU A 74 -17.39 26.59 14.18
N ILE A 75 -17.28 25.31 13.81
CA ILE A 75 -16.05 24.75 13.23
C ILE A 75 -15.77 25.34 11.85
N ASN A 76 -16.78 25.54 10.99
CA ASN A 76 -16.54 26.18 9.69
C ASN A 76 -16.10 27.64 9.85
N GLY A 77 -16.59 28.34 10.88
CA GLY A 77 -16.10 29.68 11.22
C GLY A 77 -14.60 29.68 11.55
N LEU A 78 -14.15 28.72 12.36
CA LEU A 78 -12.74 28.54 12.71
C LEU A 78 -11.88 28.14 11.50
N LEU A 79 -12.38 27.25 10.64
CA LEU A 79 -11.70 26.87 9.39
C LEU A 79 -11.54 28.06 8.43
N ASP A 80 -12.57 28.89 8.30
CA ASP A 80 -12.54 30.12 7.50
C ASP A 80 -11.55 31.14 8.06
N GLU A 81 -11.40 31.22 9.38
CA GLU A 81 -10.41 32.06 10.05
C GLU A 81 -8.99 31.52 9.83
N LEU A 82 -8.80 30.19 9.93
CA LEU A 82 -7.53 29.53 9.64
C LEU A 82 -7.08 29.76 8.20
N ALA A 83 -8.00 29.67 7.24
CA ALA A 83 -7.72 29.97 5.83
C ALA A 83 -7.38 31.46 5.61
N ARG A 84 -8.04 32.38 6.34
CA ARG A 84 -7.74 33.82 6.28
C ARG A 84 -6.39 34.15 6.91
N ASP A 85 -6.06 33.55 8.05
CA ASP A 85 -4.78 33.70 8.73
C ASP A 85 -3.62 33.26 7.82
N GLY A 86 -3.80 32.16 7.10
CA GLY A 86 -2.80 31.70 6.13
C GLY A 86 -2.51 32.70 5.01
N LYS A 87 -3.51 33.46 4.57
CA LYS A 87 -3.30 34.54 3.59
C LYS A 87 -2.61 35.76 4.21
N ARG A 88 -2.89 36.07 5.47
CA ARG A 88 -2.29 37.22 6.19
C ARG A 88 -0.83 36.98 6.54
N ALA A 89 -0.47 35.76 6.93
CA ALA A 89 0.90 35.38 7.29
C ALA A 89 1.91 35.66 6.15
N ILE A 90 1.47 35.56 4.89
CA ILE A 90 2.28 35.89 3.70
C ILE A 90 2.71 37.37 3.69
N VAL A 91 1.91 38.27 4.28
CA VAL A 91 2.09 39.73 4.24
C VAL A 91 2.92 40.25 5.43
N ARG A 92 3.54 39.36 6.23
CA ARG A 92 4.38 39.62 7.44
C ARG A 92 3.65 39.79 8.77
N GLU A 93 2.39 39.34 8.88
CA GLU A 93 1.73 39.23 10.19
C GLU A 93 2.15 37.92 10.90
N ARG A 94 2.21 37.93 12.25
CA ARG A 94 2.38 36.70 13.04
C ARG A 94 1.14 35.83 12.84
N SER A 95 1.32 34.59 12.41
CA SER A 95 0.22 33.63 12.21
C SER A 95 -0.32 33.13 13.54
N ASN A 96 -1.65 33.06 13.66
CA ASN A 96 -2.37 32.44 14.80
C ASN A 96 -2.78 30.99 14.49
N ARG A 97 -2.13 30.35 13.52
CA ARG A 97 -2.46 29.01 13.03
C ARG A 97 -2.55 27.96 14.14
N ASP A 98 -1.58 27.91 15.04
CA ASP A 98 -1.53 26.87 16.08
C ASP A 98 -2.67 27.01 17.10
N GLU A 99 -3.05 28.25 17.43
CA GLU A 99 -4.17 28.56 18.32
C GLU A 99 -5.51 28.14 17.68
N LEU A 100 -5.72 28.50 16.41
CA LEU A 100 -6.92 28.12 15.66
C LEU A 100 -7.03 26.61 15.48
N LEU A 101 -5.91 25.92 15.20
CA LEU A 101 -5.89 24.46 15.12
C LEU A 101 -6.22 23.81 16.46
N ALA A 102 -5.65 24.31 17.56
CA ALA A 102 -5.96 23.83 18.90
C ALA A 102 -7.43 24.04 19.25
N GLU A 103 -8.02 25.19 18.93
CA GLU A 103 -9.43 25.48 19.19
C GLU A 103 -10.37 24.55 18.41
N ILE A 104 -10.08 24.30 17.13
CA ILE A 104 -10.83 23.33 16.31
C ILE A 104 -10.75 21.94 16.94
N VAL A 105 -9.55 21.50 17.31
CA VAL A 105 -9.33 20.18 17.91
C VAL A 105 -10.03 20.05 19.26
N ASP A 106 -9.93 21.04 20.14
CA ASP A 106 -10.60 21.03 21.45
C ASP A 106 -12.13 21.02 21.33
N SER A 107 -12.65 21.78 20.35
CA SER A 107 -14.08 21.80 20.01
C SER A 107 -14.56 20.41 19.55
N ILE A 108 -13.75 19.69 18.76
CA ILE A 108 -14.04 18.31 18.32
C ILE A 108 -13.95 17.33 19.50
N VAL A 109 -12.82 17.33 20.22
CA VAL A 109 -12.50 16.38 21.31
C VAL A 109 -13.55 16.42 22.41
N SER A 110 -14.00 17.62 22.81
CA SER A 110 -15.09 17.76 23.78
C SER A 110 -16.41 17.17 23.28
N TRP A 111 -16.72 17.39 22.00
CA TRP A 111 -17.97 16.92 21.40
C TRP A 111 -18.02 15.40 21.19
N LEU A 112 -16.87 14.75 20.94
CA LEU A 112 -16.78 13.30 20.85
C LEU A 112 -17.26 12.59 22.13
N ASN A 113 -16.96 13.17 23.31
CA ASN A 113 -17.46 12.64 24.57
C ASN A 113 -18.99 12.74 24.68
N ASP A 114 -19.58 13.83 24.20
CA ASP A 114 -21.04 14.02 24.20
C ASP A 114 -21.73 13.02 23.27
N ILE A 115 -21.20 12.86 22.05
CA ILE A 115 -21.68 11.88 21.07
C ILE A 115 -21.65 10.47 21.67
N TRP A 116 -20.51 10.07 22.25
CA TRP A 116 -20.39 8.76 22.89
C TRP A 116 -21.39 8.56 24.03
N THR A 117 -21.56 9.57 24.88
CA THR A 117 -22.51 9.52 26.01
C THR A 117 -23.94 9.32 25.52
N VAL A 118 -24.34 10.02 24.45
CA VAL A 118 -25.67 9.89 23.84
C VAL A 118 -25.94 8.47 23.35
N VAL A 119 -24.99 7.86 22.64
CA VAL A 119 -25.18 6.52 22.05
C VAL A 119 -25.02 5.39 23.06
N TYR A 120 -24.00 5.44 23.91
CA TYR A 120 -23.65 4.33 24.79
C TYR A 120 -24.42 4.35 26.12
N ASP A 121 -24.48 5.51 26.79
CA ASP A 121 -25.15 5.61 28.09
C ASP A 121 -26.67 5.77 27.93
N TYR A 122 -27.11 6.67 27.04
CA TYR A 122 -28.52 6.97 26.87
C TYR A 122 -29.22 6.10 25.83
N ASN A 123 -28.48 5.57 24.86
CA ASN A 123 -28.99 4.68 23.80
C ASN A 123 -30.13 5.33 22.99
N VAL A 124 -29.89 6.57 22.55
CA VAL A 124 -30.81 7.41 21.77
C VAL A 124 -30.05 8.15 20.67
N LEU A 125 -30.77 8.71 19.69
CA LEU A 125 -30.23 9.58 18.62
C LEU A 125 -29.06 8.96 17.83
N PHE A 126 -29.16 7.67 17.49
CA PHE A 126 -28.09 6.96 16.78
C PHE A 126 -27.80 7.56 15.39
N ASP A 127 -28.85 7.96 14.67
CA ASP A 127 -28.73 8.58 13.34
C ASP A 127 -28.02 9.94 13.43
N GLU A 128 -28.44 10.80 14.36
CA GLU A 128 -27.81 12.10 14.57
C GLU A 128 -26.36 11.96 15.05
N ALA A 129 -26.08 11.00 15.94
CA ALA A 129 -24.72 10.71 16.39
C ALA A 129 -23.82 10.25 15.24
N HIS A 130 -24.31 9.38 14.36
CA HIS A 130 -23.58 8.96 13.16
C HIS A 130 -23.27 10.15 12.25
N ALA A 131 -24.26 11.01 11.96
CA ALA A 131 -24.07 12.22 11.17
C ALA A 131 -23.06 13.21 11.81
N CYS A 132 -23.02 13.27 13.15
CA CYS A 132 -22.02 14.07 13.86
C CYS A 132 -20.60 13.50 13.68
N LEU A 133 -20.43 12.18 13.76
CA LEU A 133 -19.13 11.52 13.55
C LEU A 133 -18.63 11.70 12.11
N LEU A 134 -19.51 11.57 11.11
CA LEU A 134 -19.17 11.85 9.71
C LEU A 134 -18.69 13.29 9.52
N TYR A 135 -19.38 14.26 10.13
CA TYR A 135 -18.94 15.65 10.04
C TYR A 135 -17.56 15.86 10.69
N VAL A 136 -17.26 15.18 11.79
CA VAL A 136 -15.91 15.24 12.37
C VAL A 136 -14.88 14.66 11.39
N ALA A 137 -15.14 13.49 10.79
CA ALA A 137 -14.25 12.89 9.79
C ALA A 137 -14.00 13.84 8.60
N GLU A 138 -15.05 14.49 8.08
CA GLU A 138 -14.97 15.51 7.02
C GLU A 138 -14.02 16.66 7.43
N VAL A 139 -14.15 17.16 8.66
CA VAL A 139 -13.30 18.24 9.17
C VAL A 139 -11.83 17.80 9.30
N LEU A 140 -11.57 16.57 9.75
CA LEU A 140 -10.20 16.03 9.85
C LEU A 140 -9.56 15.87 8.46
N ASN A 141 -10.35 15.47 7.46
CA ASN A 141 -9.93 15.40 6.06
C ASN A 141 -9.61 16.80 5.50
N MET A 142 -10.45 17.79 5.80
CA MET A 142 -10.17 19.19 5.43
C MET A 142 -8.87 19.69 6.07
N LEU A 143 -8.67 19.49 7.38
CA LEU A 143 -7.46 19.90 8.09
C LEU A 143 -6.19 19.24 7.52
N SER A 144 -6.28 17.97 7.12
CA SER A 144 -5.18 17.23 6.49
C SER A 144 -4.84 17.75 5.09
N SER A 145 -5.82 18.31 4.39
CA SER A 145 -5.70 18.78 3.01
C SER A 145 -5.22 20.23 2.90
N ILE A 146 -5.31 21.02 3.98
CA ILE A 146 -4.83 22.42 3.99
C ILE A 146 -3.32 22.43 3.66
N PRO A 147 -2.91 23.03 2.53
CA PRO A 147 -1.50 23.16 2.18
C PRO A 147 -0.74 23.93 3.25
N GLY A 148 0.53 23.60 3.48
CA GLY A 148 1.41 24.44 4.27
C GLY A 148 1.50 25.82 3.62
N ILE A 149 1.08 26.87 4.34
CA ILE A 149 1.23 28.25 3.90
C ILE A 149 2.72 28.49 3.63
N GLY A 150 3.09 29.07 2.48
CA GLY A 150 4.48 29.43 2.16
C GLY A 150 5.45 28.25 1.93
N GLY A 151 4.95 27.06 1.58
CA GLY A 151 5.79 25.87 1.36
C GLY A 151 6.34 25.27 2.65
N HIS A 152 5.74 25.59 3.80
CA HIS A 152 6.17 25.09 5.10
C HIS A 152 5.80 23.61 5.28
N CYS A 153 6.64 22.86 6.00
CA CYS A 153 6.42 21.44 6.28
C CYS A 153 5.06 21.20 6.98
N ARG A 154 4.34 20.12 6.61
CA ARG A 154 3.14 19.60 7.33
C ARG A 154 3.42 19.05 8.74
N CYS A 155 4.68 19.15 9.18
CA CYS A 155 5.19 18.66 10.44
C CYS A 155 4.37 19.20 11.65
N SER A 156 4.05 20.50 11.71
CA SER A 156 3.38 21.08 12.90
C SER A 156 1.99 20.51 13.15
N ILE A 157 1.20 20.28 12.10
CA ILE A 157 -0.12 19.62 12.23
C ILE A 157 0.05 18.16 12.65
N SER A 158 1.03 17.47 12.06
CA SER A 158 1.23 16.03 12.27
C SER A 158 1.73 15.72 13.69
N HIS A 159 2.43 16.66 14.32
CA HIS A 159 2.97 16.52 15.68
C HIS A 159 2.13 17.20 16.77
N LEU A 160 0.95 17.73 16.45
CA LEU A 160 0.06 18.30 17.46
C LEU A 160 -0.32 17.21 18.48
N SER A 161 0.06 17.37 19.75
CA SER A 161 -0.28 16.41 20.79
C SER A 161 -1.72 16.65 21.25
N ILE A 162 -2.56 15.64 21.06
CA ILE A 162 -4.00 15.70 21.34
C ILE A 162 -4.31 14.69 22.45
N SER A 163 -4.85 15.17 23.57
CA SER A 163 -5.32 14.32 24.66
C SER A 163 -6.85 14.30 24.71
N LEU A 164 -7.43 13.15 24.43
CA LEU A 164 -8.87 12.93 24.51
C LEU A 164 -9.18 11.97 25.67
N ALA A 165 -10.15 12.32 26.50
CA ALA A 165 -10.64 11.47 27.59
C ALA A 165 -12.16 11.31 27.50
N ILE A 166 -12.60 10.09 27.21
CA ILE A 166 -14.02 9.71 27.24
C ILE A 166 -14.40 9.37 28.68
N ARG A 167 -15.45 10.00 29.19
CA ARG A 167 -15.88 9.92 30.58
C ARG A 167 -17.32 9.45 30.71
N ARG A 168 -17.56 8.60 31.70
CA ARG A 168 -18.88 8.14 32.13
C ARG A 168 -19.13 8.58 33.56
N ARG A 169 -20.11 9.46 33.77
CA ARG A 169 -20.45 9.99 35.12
C ARG A 169 -19.21 10.50 35.87
N GLY A 170 -18.32 11.20 35.16
CA GLY A 170 -17.06 11.73 35.69
C GLY A 170 -15.88 10.76 35.72
N LYS A 171 -16.09 9.44 35.63
CA LYS A 171 -15.01 8.45 35.58
C LYS A 171 -14.46 8.33 34.15
N ILE A 172 -13.15 8.39 33.98
CA ILE A 172 -12.50 8.15 32.68
C ILE A 172 -12.66 6.68 32.31
N ILE A 173 -13.25 6.43 31.14
CA ILE A 173 -13.44 5.10 30.57
C ILE A 173 -12.31 4.78 29.59
N LYS A 174 -11.94 5.76 28.76
CA LYS A 174 -10.86 5.62 27.79
C LYS A 174 -10.12 6.94 27.67
N LYS A 175 -8.78 6.85 27.69
CA LYS A 175 -7.88 7.95 27.36
C LYS A 175 -7.19 7.64 26.05
N PHE A 176 -7.02 8.66 25.22
CA PHE A 176 -6.26 8.61 23.99
C PHE A 176 -5.14 9.65 24.06
N SER A 177 -3.94 9.22 23.67
CA SER A 177 -2.81 10.09 23.37
C SER A 177 -2.59 10.00 21.86
N LEU A 178 -2.84 11.10 21.14
CA LEU A 178 -2.93 11.11 19.69
C LEU A 178 -1.96 12.14 19.11
N ALA A 179 -1.30 11.79 18.00
CA ALA A 179 -0.43 12.68 17.26
C ALA A 179 -1.15 13.19 16.01
N GLY A 180 -1.42 14.49 16.01
CA GLY A 180 -2.09 15.21 14.93
C GLY A 180 -3.58 14.90 14.77
N PRO A 181 -4.30 15.69 13.94
CA PRO A 181 -5.73 15.50 13.69
C PRO A 181 -6.10 14.11 13.17
N ARG A 182 -5.27 13.50 12.31
CA ARG A 182 -5.48 12.12 11.82
C ARG A 182 -5.48 11.07 12.94
N GLY A 183 -4.81 11.35 14.07
CA GLY A 183 -4.90 10.48 15.24
C GLY A 183 -6.32 10.39 15.80
N ILE A 184 -7.17 11.40 15.59
CA ILE A 184 -8.56 11.42 16.07
C ILE A 184 -9.42 10.36 15.39
N ASP A 185 -9.06 9.90 14.18
CA ASP A 185 -9.76 8.81 13.49
C ASP A 185 -9.87 7.56 14.36
N ARG A 186 -8.82 7.27 15.14
CA ARG A 186 -8.84 6.16 16.12
C ARG A 186 -9.96 6.30 17.15
N ALA A 187 -10.20 7.52 17.63
CA ALA A 187 -11.28 7.79 18.58
C ALA A 187 -12.65 7.72 17.91
N LEU A 188 -12.78 8.22 16.67
CA LEU A 188 -14.02 8.11 15.89
C LEU A 188 -14.42 6.65 15.71
N LEU A 189 -13.50 5.81 15.24
CA LEU A 189 -13.71 4.39 15.02
C LEU A 189 -14.03 3.64 16.31
N TRP A 190 -13.43 4.04 17.44
CA TRP A 190 -13.81 3.50 18.75
C TRP A 190 -15.25 3.86 19.14
N ILE A 191 -15.69 5.10 18.88
CA ILE A 191 -17.07 5.53 19.17
C ILE A 191 -18.07 4.88 18.22
N TRP A 192 -17.79 4.75 16.92
CA TRP A 192 -18.65 4.04 15.97
C TRP A 192 -18.83 2.57 16.35
N ARG A 193 -17.77 1.90 16.79
CA ARG A 193 -17.88 0.54 17.32
C ARG A 193 -18.90 0.45 18.44
N ASP A 194 -18.80 1.33 19.44
CA ASP A 194 -19.69 1.40 20.59
C ASP A 194 -21.13 1.77 20.19
N LEU A 195 -21.29 2.67 19.21
CA LEU A 195 -22.57 3.03 18.62
C LEU A 195 -23.28 1.79 18.05
N PHE A 196 -22.60 1.01 17.20
CA PHE A 196 -23.21 -0.13 16.53
C PHE A 196 -23.55 -1.28 17.49
N VAL A 197 -22.65 -1.63 18.41
CA VAL A 197 -22.96 -2.68 19.41
C VAL A 197 -24.12 -2.25 20.33
N SER A 198 -24.27 -0.95 20.59
CA SER A 198 -25.40 -0.41 21.34
C SER A 198 -26.72 -0.48 20.55
N MET A 199 -26.69 -0.20 19.24
CA MET A 199 -27.85 -0.37 18.35
C MET A 199 -28.35 -1.82 18.34
N PHE A 200 -27.42 -2.78 18.18
CA PHE A 200 -27.72 -4.20 18.26
C PHE A 200 -28.27 -4.60 19.63
N ALA A 201 -27.64 -4.17 20.72
CA ALA A 201 -28.06 -4.52 22.08
C ALA A 201 -29.45 -3.99 22.43
N LYS A 202 -29.92 -2.93 21.75
CA LYS A 202 -31.28 -2.40 21.89
C LYS A 202 -32.25 -2.88 20.82
N GLY A 203 -31.78 -3.55 19.77
CA GLY A 203 -32.59 -3.93 18.61
C GLY A 203 -33.24 -2.71 17.93
N LYS A 204 -32.53 -1.57 17.88
CA LYS A 204 -33.03 -0.32 17.29
C LYS A 204 -32.18 0.07 16.09
N HIS A 205 -32.81 0.40 14.98
CA HIS A 205 -32.17 0.93 13.78
C HIS A 205 -31.08 0.01 13.19
N THR A 206 -31.09 -1.28 13.53
CA THR A 206 -30.08 -2.24 13.06
C THR A 206 -30.09 -2.39 11.53
N GLU A 207 -31.22 -2.11 10.90
CA GLU A 207 -31.40 -2.06 9.45
C GLU A 207 -30.60 -0.96 8.75
N LYS A 208 -30.19 0.08 9.48
CA LYS A 208 -29.41 1.22 8.94
C LYS A 208 -27.90 1.01 9.03
N ILE A 209 -27.44 0.03 9.80
CA ILE A 209 -26.01 -0.21 10.01
C ILE A 209 -25.27 -0.42 8.67
N PRO A 210 -25.79 -1.18 7.67
CA PRO A 210 -25.11 -1.32 6.39
C PRO A 210 -24.89 0.01 5.65
N GLU A 211 -25.87 0.92 5.65
CA GLU A 211 -25.75 2.26 5.07
C GLU A 211 -24.67 3.07 5.81
N MET A 212 -24.69 3.04 7.14
CA MET A 212 -23.68 3.71 7.97
C MET A 212 -22.26 3.14 7.80
N LEU A 213 -22.12 1.85 7.46
CA LEU A 213 -20.80 1.26 7.13
C LEU A 213 -20.31 1.75 5.76
N ALA A 214 -21.20 1.89 4.77
CA ALA A 214 -20.87 2.49 3.48
C ALA A 214 -20.46 3.95 3.63
N ASP A 215 -21.13 4.73 4.50
CA ASP A 215 -20.73 6.10 4.80
C ASP A 215 -19.32 6.17 5.42
N ILE A 216 -18.96 5.24 6.31
CA ILE A 216 -17.61 5.18 6.88
C ILE A 216 -16.57 4.85 5.80
N GLU A 217 -16.86 3.91 4.92
CA GLU A 217 -16.01 3.56 3.78
C GLU A 217 -15.76 4.76 2.87
N GLU A 218 -16.80 5.53 2.53
CA GLU A 218 -16.68 6.70 1.66
C GLU A 218 -15.76 7.79 2.26
N TYR A 219 -15.82 8.00 3.59
CA TYR A 219 -15.08 9.07 4.25
C TYR A 219 -13.69 8.68 4.78
N LEU A 220 -13.49 7.41 5.16
CA LEU A 220 -12.28 6.92 5.84
C LEU A 220 -11.66 5.68 5.18
N ASN A 221 -12.15 5.28 4.00
CA ASN A 221 -11.80 4.06 3.26
C ASN A 221 -12.23 2.76 3.95
N TRP A 222 -12.14 1.65 3.22
CA TRP A 222 -12.57 0.32 3.69
C TRP A 222 -11.74 -0.19 4.89
N GLU A 223 -10.48 0.22 5.02
CA GLU A 223 -9.59 -0.18 6.14
C GLU A 223 -10.16 0.26 7.49
N ALA A 224 -10.90 1.37 7.51
CA ALA A 224 -11.55 1.89 8.70
C ALA A 224 -12.55 0.90 9.31
N LEU A 225 -13.19 0.07 8.48
CA LEU A 225 -14.19 -0.89 8.94
C LEU A 225 -13.57 -2.02 9.78
N GLU A 226 -12.41 -2.55 9.37
CA GLU A 226 -11.63 -3.49 10.17
C GLU A 226 -11.13 -2.82 11.44
N LEU A 227 -10.49 -1.65 11.32
CA LEU A 227 -9.93 -0.92 12.46
C LEU A 227 -11.00 -0.57 13.50
N MET A 228 -12.23 -0.25 13.06
CA MET A 228 -13.38 -0.01 13.92
C MET A 228 -13.65 -1.19 14.83
N LEU A 229 -13.63 -2.44 14.34
CA LEU A 229 -13.83 -3.63 15.17
C LEU A 229 -12.81 -3.71 16.31
N TYR A 230 -11.58 -3.27 16.06
CA TYR A 230 -10.49 -3.20 17.02
C TYR A 230 -10.40 -1.88 17.80
N GLY A 231 -11.46 -1.06 17.75
CA GLY A 231 -11.53 0.21 18.46
C GLY A 231 -10.50 1.24 17.96
N GLY A 232 -10.33 1.30 16.64
CA GLY A 232 -9.40 2.19 15.93
C GLY A 232 -7.93 1.80 16.04
N SER A 233 -7.61 0.64 16.62
CA SER A 233 -6.23 0.17 16.77
C SER A 233 -5.87 -0.80 15.65
N LYS A 234 -4.67 -0.69 15.08
CA LYS A 234 -4.19 -1.64 14.06
C LYS A 234 -4.12 -3.06 14.66
N CYS A 235 -4.75 -4.04 14.00
CA CYS A 235 -4.67 -5.45 14.41
C CYS A 235 -3.25 -5.99 14.32
N ARG A 236 -2.50 -5.55 13.30
CA ARG A 236 -1.11 -5.96 13.07
C ARG A 236 -0.19 -5.46 14.20
N ALA A 237 0.21 -6.40 15.04
CA ALA A 237 1.36 -6.29 15.92
C ALA A 237 2.50 -7.21 15.39
N PRO A 238 3.65 -7.15 16.04
CA PRO A 238 4.91 -6.61 15.56
C PRO A 238 5.70 -7.65 14.75
N ASN A 239 5.90 -7.47 13.44
CA ASN A 239 6.93 -8.27 12.74
C ASN A 239 7.37 -7.77 11.37
N TYR A 240 7.13 -6.50 11.05
CA TYR A 240 7.85 -5.87 9.96
C TYR A 240 8.61 -4.69 10.56
N GLU A 241 9.93 -4.79 10.44
CA GLU A 241 10.96 -3.83 10.81
C GLU A 241 10.78 -2.53 10.02
N ASP A 242 9.66 -1.84 10.22
CA ASP A 242 9.54 -0.45 9.83
C ASP A 242 10.21 0.34 10.96
N ASP A 243 11.53 0.44 10.81
CA ASP A 243 12.51 1.11 11.65
C ASP A 243 12.33 2.65 11.63
N ASP A 244 11.08 3.12 11.53
CA ASP A 244 10.75 4.55 11.45
C ASP A 244 10.15 5.04 12.77
N GLU A 245 11.09 5.36 13.66
CA GLU A 245 11.06 6.41 14.68
C GLU A 245 9.81 6.55 15.58
N GLY A 246 9.91 5.93 16.77
CA GLY A 246 10.01 6.76 17.97
C GLY A 246 8.74 7.41 18.53
N VAL A 247 7.58 6.74 18.53
CA VAL A 247 6.49 7.10 19.44
C VAL A 247 6.32 5.99 20.46
N GLU A 248 6.88 6.23 21.65
CA GLU A 248 6.78 5.39 22.84
C GLU A 248 5.36 4.84 22.97
N ALA A 249 5.26 3.53 22.73
CA ALA A 249 4.06 2.78 22.94
C ALA A 249 3.62 2.99 24.39
N ASP A 250 2.41 3.51 24.53
CA ASP A 250 1.54 3.60 25.71
C ASP A 250 1.22 2.20 26.31
N ALA A 251 2.20 1.28 26.26
CA ALA A 251 2.17 -0.08 26.75
C ALA A 251 2.36 -0.15 28.27
N GLU A 252 2.78 0.94 28.91
CA GLU A 252 2.94 1.01 30.37
C GLU A 252 1.63 1.27 31.14
N ALA A 253 0.55 1.73 30.48
CA ALA A 253 -0.69 2.09 31.19
C ALA A 253 -1.65 0.90 31.45
N CYS A 254 -1.34 -0.33 31.01
CA CYS A 254 -2.21 -1.51 31.19
C CYS A 254 -1.63 -2.62 32.06
N LEU A 255 -0.43 -2.46 32.63
CA LEU A 255 0.21 -3.51 33.46
C LEU A 255 0.06 -3.29 34.97
N GLN A 256 -0.85 -2.41 35.41
CA GLN A 256 -0.98 -2.04 36.82
C GLN A 256 -2.38 -2.22 37.42
N ASP A 257 -3.22 -3.08 36.82
CA ASP A 257 -4.35 -3.65 37.57
C ASP A 257 -3.92 -5.04 38.08
N GLU A 258 -3.77 -5.09 39.41
CA GLU A 258 -3.48 -6.26 40.20
C GLU A 258 -4.29 -7.47 39.73
N PHE A 259 -3.58 -8.56 39.45
CA PHE A 259 -4.09 -9.88 39.12
C PHE A 259 -5.22 -10.30 40.08
N SER A 260 -6.47 -9.97 39.73
CA SER A 260 -7.63 -10.64 40.28
C SER A 260 -7.69 -12.00 39.60
N ASP A 261 -7.24 -13.04 40.31
CA ASP A 261 -7.15 -14.44 39.86
C ASP A 261 -8.50 -15.05 39.40
N ASP A 262 -9.61 -14.29 39.36
CA ASP A 262 -10.96 -14.79 39.08
C ASP A 262 -11.46 -14.50 37.63
N ASP A 263 -10.72 -13.74 36.81
CA ASP A 263 -11.16 -13.33 35.45
C ASP A 263 -10.58 -14.20 34.30
N SER A 264 -10.08 -15.41 34.59
CA SER A 264 -9.38 -16.29 33.62
C SER A 264 -10.21 -16.77 32.40
N TRP A 265 -11.52 -16.50 32.38
CA TRP A 265 -12.44 -16.93 31.31
C TRP A 265 -12.71 -15.87 30.24
N ARG A 266 -12.20 -14.64 30.36
CA ARG A 266 -12.45 -13.62 29.34
C ARG A 266 -11.62 -13.90 28.09
N CYS A 267 -12.32 -13.99 26.95
CA CYS A 267 -11.68 -14.16 25.65
C CYS A 267 -10.70 -13.02 25.39
N GLN A 268 -9.45 -13.37 25.05
CA GLN A 268 -8.36 -12.42 24.83
C GLN A 268 -8.40 -11.75 23.44
N CYS A 269 -9.49 -11.89 22.68
CA CYS A 269 -9.55 -11.29 21.35
C CYS A 269 -9.73 -9.77 21.43
N ARG A 270 -9.18 -9.04 20.44
CA ARG A 270 -9.20 -7.57 20.39
C ARG A 270 -10.57 -6.96 20.09
N LEU A 271 -11.57 -7.80 19.88
CA LEU A 271 -12.96 -7.38 19.63
C LEU A 271 -13.69 -6.99 20.91
N HIS A 272 -13.12 -7.24 22.09
CA HIS A 272 -13.70 -6.90 23.38
C HIS A 272 -13.37 -5.46 23.81
N ALA A 273 -14.24 -4.88 24.64
CA ALA A 273 -13.93 -3.67 25.39
C ALA A 273 -14.25 -3.87 26.88
N SER A 274 -13.36 -3.38 27.75
CA SER A 274 -13.46 -3.59 29.20
C SER A 274 -14.69 -2.93 29.83
N HIS A 275 -15.22 -1.87 29.21
CA HIS A 275 -16.39 -1.13 29.70
C HIS A 275 -17.73 -1.68 29.21
N TRP A 276 -17.73 -2.68 28.33
CA TRP A 276 -18.94 -3.30 27.82
C TRP A 276 -19.61 -4.20 28.86
N SER A 277 -20.93 -4.05 29.01
CA SER A 277 -21.75 -5.07 29.69
C SER A 277 -21.81 -6.35 28.85
N GLU A 278 -22.06 -7.50 29.47
CA GLU A 278 -22.22 -8.79 28.76
C GLU A 278 -23.17 -8.71 27.56
N ILE A 279 -24.34 -8.09 27.73
CA ILE A 279 -25.34 -7.93 26.65
C ILE A 279 -24.76 -7.21 25.43
N ILE A 280 -23.99 -6.14 25.63
CA ILE A 280 -23.35 -5.38 24.56
C ILE A 280 -22.20 -6.19 23.96
N ASN A 281 -21.41 -6.81 24.83
CA ASN A 281 -20.29 -7.64 24.44
C ASN A 281 -20.71 -8.78 23.51
N ASP A 282 -21.86 -9.40 23.74
CA ASP A 282 -22.41 -10.45 22.89
C ASP A 282 -22.78 -9.98 21.48
N GLN A 283 -23.01 -8.68 21.27
CA GLN A 283 -23.33 -8.13 19.95
C GLN A 283 -22.11 -7.89 19.06
N ARG A 284 -20.88 -8.04 19.60
CA ARG A 284 -19.64 -7.83 18.82
C ARG A 284 -19.55 -8.75 17.61
N THR A 285 -20.09 -9.97 17.69
CA THR A 285 -20.09 -10.94 16.59
C THR A 285 -21.04 -10.51 15.49
N ALA A 286 -22.23 -10.02 15.82
CA ALA A 286 -23.18 -9.49 14.84
C ALA A 286 -22.59 -8.29 14.07
N LEU A 287 -21.89 -7.38 14.76
CA LEU A 287 -21.19 -6.28 14.11
C LEU A 287 -20.06 -6.77 13.20
N ARG A 288 -19.21 -7.68 13.69
CA ARG A 288 -18.14 -8.31 12.91
C ARG A 288 -18.67 -8.98 11.64
N ASP A 289 -19.80 -9.69 11.75
CA ASP A 289 -20.40 -10.41 10.61
C ASP A 289 -20.94 -9.43 9.55
N LEU A 290 -21.51 -8.28 9.94
CA LEU A 290 -21.89 -7.21 9.01
C LEU A 290 -20.67 -6.57 8.33
N VAL A 291 -19.61 -6.27 9.08
CA VAL A 291 -18.37 -5.71 8.51
C VAL A 291 -17.73 -6.71 7.56
N HIS A 292 -17.66 -7.97 7.94
CA HIS A 292 -17.19 -9.06 7.08
C HIS A 292 -17.98 -9.14 5.78
N GLN A 293 -19.32 -9.13 5.85
CA GLN A 293 -20.17 -9.14 4.66
C GLN A 293 -19.92 -7.90 3.78
N HIS A 294 -19.78 -6.72 4.38
CA HIS A 294 -19.51 -5.48 3.64
C HIS A 294 -18.16 -5.54 2.91
N LEU A 295 -17.09 -5.96 3.58
CA LEU A 295 -15.77 -6.12 2.96
C LEU A 295 -15.76 -7.17 1.84
N VAL A 296 -16.53 -8.25 1.98
CA VAL A 296 -16.70 -9.25 0.90
C VAL A 296 -17.37 -8.61 -0.33
N ASN A 297 -18.38 -7.77 -0.15
CA ASN A 297 -19.02 -7.07 -1.26
C ASN A 297 -18.04 -6.11 -1.96
N ILE A 298 -17.18 -5.42 -1.22
CA ILE A 298 -16.12 -4.56 -1.79
C ILE A 298 -15.11 -5.41 -2.56
N PHE A 299 -14.70 -6.55 -1.99
CA PHE A 299 -13.75 -7.47 -2.62
C PHE A 299 -14.27 -8.02 -3.96
N GLU A 300 -15.57 -8.27 -4.07
CA GLU A 300 -16.22 -8.71 -5.32
C GLU A 300 -16.13 -7.66 -6.44
N LEU A 301 -16.04 -6.36 -6.09
CA LEU A 301 -15.98 -5.25 -7.04
C LEU A 301 -14.55 -4.84 -7.36
N THR A 302 -13.72 -4.68 -6.32
CA THR A 302 -12.35 -4.19 -6.40
C THR A 302 -11.46 -5.04 -5.49
N PRO A 303 -11.12 -6.27 -5.91
CA PRO A 303 -10.29 -7.15 -5.10
C PRO A 303 -8.91 -6.53 -4.87
N SER A 304 -8.35 -6.74 -3.70
CA SER A 304 -6.97 -6.43 -3.38
C SER A 304 -6.44 -7.38 -2.32
N HIS A 305 -5.13 -7.61 -2.29
CA HIS A 305 -4.50 -8.44 -1.26
C HIS A 305 -4.73 -7.89 0.17
N ALA A 306 -4.81 -6.56 0.31
CA ALA A 306 -5.08 -5.92 1.59
C ALA A 306 -6.50 -6.24 2.10
N ILE A 307 -7.52 -6.10 1.25
CA ILE A 307 -8.91 -6.45 1.60
C ILE A 307 -9.02 -7.95 1.89
N PHE A 308 -8.39 -8.80 1.07
CA PHE A 308 -8.35 -10.25 1.28
C PHE A 308 -7.82 -10.60 2.67
N THR A 309 -6.66 -10.05 3.04
CA THR A 309 -6.06 -10.28 4.37
C THR A 309 -6.96 -9.77 5.51
N SER A 310 -7.58 -8.60 5.31
CA SER A 310 -8.49 -7.99 6.29
C SER A 310 -9.72 -8.87 6.56
N ILE A 311 -10.36 -9.38 5.50
CA ILE A 311 -11.50 -10.29 5.61
C ILE A 311 -11.10 -11.54 6.40
N LEU A 312 -9.96 -12.15 6.08
CA LEU A 312 -9.46 -13.34 6.79
C LEU A 312 -9.15 -13.05 8.26
N ALA A 313 -8.64 -11.86 8.58
CA ALA A 313 -8.32 -11.47 9.96
C ALA A 313 -9.56 -11.31 10.86
N ILE A 314 -10.71 -10.97 10.28
CA ILE A 314 -11.95 -10.72 11.05
C ILE A 314 -12.97 -11.86 10.96
N CYS A 315 -12.86 -12.78 9.99
CA CYS A 315 -13.86 -13.82 9.79
C CYS A 315 -13.88 -14.85 10.94
N ALA A 316 -14.98 -15.61 11.04
CA ALA A 316 -15.13 -16.66 12.05
C ALA A 316 -14.40 -17.96 11.66
N ASP A 317 -14.30 -18.22 10.36
CA ASP A 317 -13.79 -19.45 9.77
C ASP A 317 -12.88 -19.07 8.58
N PRO A 318 -11.57 -18.84 8.82
CA PRO A 318 -10.62 -18.39 7.81
C PRO A 318 -10.51 -19.33 6.62
N GLU A 319 -10.43 -20.65 6.85
CA GLU A 319 -10.25 -21.64 5.77
C GLU A 319 -11.44 -21.63 4.79
N LYS A 320 -12.67 -21.61 5.32
CA LYS A 320 -13.88 -21.56 4.48
C LYS A 320 -14.01 -20.22 3.75
N THR A 321 -13.67 -19.13 4.44
CA THR A 321 -13.76 -17.77 3.88
C THR A 321 -12.72 -17.58 2.77
N GLU A 322 -11.49 -18.03 3.00
CA GLU A 322 -10.40 -18.05 2.03
C GLU A 322 -10.81 -18.80 0.76
N ALA A 323 -11.31 -20.03 0.91
CA ALA A 323 -11.78 -20.82 -0.23
C ALA A 323 -12.89 -20.10 -1.03
N ALA A 324 -13.81 -19.41 -0.35
CA ALA A 324 -14.86 -18.63 -1.00
C ALA A 324 -14.29 -17.41 -1.75
N LEU A 325 -13.39 -16.65 -1.12
CA LEU A 325 -12.74 -15.49 -1.72
C LEU A 325 -11.88 -15.88 -2.94
N LEU A 326 -11.10 -16.96 -2.86
CA LEU A 326 -10.32 -17.47 -3.97
C LEU A 326 -11.22 -17.96 -5.12
N ASN A 327 -12.37 -18.56 -4.80
CA ASN A 327 -13.34 -18.93 -5.83
C ASN A 327 -13.92 -17.69 -6.52
N THR A 328 -14.34 -16.67 -5.76
CA THR A 328 -14.78 -15.38 -6.31
C THR A 328 -13.70 -14.75 -7.19
N LEU A 329 -12.46 -14.70 -6.70
CA LEU A 329 -11.31 -14.14 -7.40
C LEU A 329 -11.08 -14.84 -8.74
N SER A 330 -11.18 -16.18 -8.77
CA SER A 330 -11.05 -16.96 -10.02
C SER A 330 -12.11 -16.62 -11.06
N HIS A 331 -13.30 -16.20 -10.64
CA HIS A 331 -14.39 -15.80 -11.54
C HIS A 331 -14.23 -14.37 -12.07
N ILE A 332 -13.62 -13.47 -11.29
CA ILE A 332 -13.50 -12.05 -11.65
C ILE A 332 -12.13 -11.66 -12.20
N ALA A 333 -11.10 -12.50 -12.06
CA ALA A 333 -9.71 -12.16 -12.41
C ALA A 333 -9.55 -11.63 -13.85
N GLY A 334 -10.31 -12.17 -14.80
CA GLY A 334 -10.28 -11.77 -16.21
C GLY A 334 -11.17 -10.57 -16.60
N THR A 335 -11.80 -9.88 -15.65
CA THR A 335 -12.76 -8.79 -15.96
C THR A 335 -12.08 -7.46 -16.25
N SER A 336 -10.97 -7.14 -15.56
CA SER A 336 -10.16 -5.96 -15.80
C SER A 336 -8.68 -6.24 -15.52
N ALA A 337 -7.82 -5.29 -15.89
CA ALA A 337 -6.39 -5.36 -15.54
C ALA A 337 -6.18 -5.30 -14.02
N ASP A 338 -6.94 -4.46 -13.31
CA ASP A 338 -6.81 -4.29 -11.85
C ASP A 338 -7.23 -5.56 -11.10
N THR A 339 -8.29 -6.26 -11.54
CA THR A 339 -8.68 -7.56 -10.96
C THR A 339 -7.65 -8.64 -11.21
N LEU A 340 -7.00 -8.63 -12.37
CA LEU A 340 -5.93 -9.59 -12.68
C LEU A 340 -4.70 -9.33 -11.81
N VAL A 341 -4.29 -8.07 -11.65
CA VAL A 341 -3.18 -7.69 -10.76
C VAL A 341 -3.45 -8.15 -9.34
N ALA A 342 -4.63 -7.87 -8.80
CA ALA A 342 -5.03 -8.35 -7.49
C ALA A 342 -5.00 -9.89 -7.38
N ALA A 343 -5.43 -10.59 -8.44
CA ALA A 343 -5.40 -12.05 -8.47
C ALA A 343 -3.98 -12.61 -8.47
N LEU A 344 -3.06 -11.99 -9.21
CA LEU A 344 -1.65 -12.36 -9.22
C LEU A 344 -1.00 -12.13 -7.84
N ASP A 345 -1.30 -10.99 -7.20
CA ASP A 345 -0.76 -10.68 -5.88
C ASP A 345 -1.27 -11.65 -4.81
N ILE A 346 -2.58 -11.95 -4.79
CA ILE A 346 -3.18 -12.89 -3.83
C ILE A 346 -2.70 -14.32 -4.06
N HIS A 347 -2.72 -14.83 -5.29
CA HIS A 347 -2.20 -16.18 -5.54
C HIS A 347 -0.68 -16.28 -5.34
N GLY A 348 0.02 -15.15 -5.49
CA GLY A 348 1.43 -15.01 -5.14
C GLY A 348 1.68 -15.17 -3.65
N SER A 349 0.92 -14.47 -2.80
CA SER A 349 1.02 -14.59 -1.34
C SER A 349 0.63 -15.97 -0.83
N GLU A 350 -0.41 -16.59 -1.41
CA GLU A 350 -0.86 -17.94 -1.07
C GLU A 350 0.07 -19.04 -1.61
N GLY A 351 1.10 -18.70 -2.39
CA GLY A 351 2.06 -19.67 -2.91
C GLY A 351 1.41 -20.70 -3.84
N ASN A 352 0.45 -20.29 -4.67
CA ASN A 352 -0.24 -21.15 -5.63
C ASN A 352 0.27 -20.95 -7.07
N PRO A 353 1.43 -21.54 -7.44
CA PRO A 353 2.04 -21.30 -8.74
C PRO A 353 1.22 -21.86 -9.91
N ALA A 354 0.40 -22.89 -9.68
CA ALA A 354 -0.46 -23.45 -10.71
C ALA A 354 -1.57 -22.47 -11.12
N ALA A 355 -2.20 -21.81 -10.14
CA ALA A 355 -3.19 -20.77 -10.41
C ALA A 355 -2.55 -19.55 -11.11
N LEU A 356 -1.35 -19.13 -10.69
CA LEU A 356 -0.62 -18.03 -11.34
C LEU A 356 -0.36 -18.30 -12.82
N VAL A 357 0.09 -19.52 -13.17
CA VAL A 357 0.31 -19.90 -14.58
C VAL A 357 -0.99 -19.91 -15.35
N ALA A 358 -2.07 -20.47 -14.80
CA ALA A 358 -3.38 -20.46 -15.45
C ALA A 358 -3.87 -19.02 -15.72
N LEU A 359 -3.76 -18.13 -14.73
CA LEU A 359 -4.13 -16.72 -14.88
C LEU A 359 -3.30 -16.01 -15.96
N LEU A 360 -1.99 -16.25 -16.01
CA LEU A 360 -1.12 -15.65 -17.03
C LEU A 360 -1.40 -16.21 -18.43
N ASP A 361 -1.67 -17.50 -18.55
CA ASP A 361 -2.02 -18.12 -19.83
C ASP A 361 -3.36 -17.60 -20.34
N ASP A 362 -4.36 -17.47 -19.47
CA ASP A 362 -5.72 -17.09 -19.85
C ASP A 362 -5.91 -15.56 -19.98
N HIS A 363 -5.17 -14.75 -19.23
CA HIS A 363 -5.48 -13.31 -19.06
C HIS A 363 -4.29 -12.36 -19.19
N SER A 364 -3.07 -12.81 -19.50
CA SER A 364 -1.90 -11.90 -19.58
C SER A 364 -2.03 -10.75 -20.59
N TYR A 365 -2.94 -10.85 -21.56
CA TYR A 365 -3.24 -9.76 -22.51
C TYR A 365 -3.90 -8.54 -21.85
N LEU A 366 -4.46 -8.68 -20.64
CA LEU A 366 -5.03 -7.56 -19.87
C LEU A 366 -3.96 -6.70 -19.19
N LEU A 367 -2.77 -7.25 -18.94
CA LEU A 367 -1.72 -6.55 -18.22
C LEU A 367 -1.21 -5.36 -19.04
N ARG A 368 -1.17 -4.20 -18.41
CA ARG A 368 -0.63 -2.96 -18.98
C ARG A 368 0.83 -2.80 -18.60
N PRO A 369 1.59 -1.91 -19.27
CA PRO A 369 2.97 -1.59 -18.87
C PRO A 369 3.14 -1.16 -17.41
N ARG A 370 2.14 -0.49 -16.83
CA ARG A 370 2.14 -0.07 -15.41
C ARG A 370 2.04 -1.24 -14.43
N ASP A 371 1.44 -2.35 -14.87
CA ASP A 371 1.22 -3.56 -14.06
C ASP A 371 2.49 -4.45 -14.01
N ALA A 372 3.61 -3.98 -14.60
CA ALA A 372 4.88 -4.70 -14.62
C ALA A 372 5.42 -5.10 -13.23
N PRO A 373 5.29 -4.31 -12.14
CA PRO A 373 5.76 -4.73 -10.82
C PRO A 373 5.07 -6.01 -10.31
N ALA A 374 3.76 -6.12 -10.47
CA ALA A 374 3.00 -7.32 -10.08
C ALA A 374 3.41 -8.55 -10.91
N LEU A 375 3.60 -8.34 -12.23
CA LEU A 375 4.09 -9.40 -13.12
C LEU A 375 5.52 -9.83 -12.77
N GLN A 376 6.41 -8.89 -12.44
CA GLN A 376 7.79 -9.18 -12.03
C GLN A 376 7.84 -9.97 -10.73
N ALA A 377 7.03 -9.61 -9.73
CA ALA A 377 6.92 -10.34 -8.48
C ALA A 377 6.43 -11.78 -8.73
N THR A 378 5.38 -11.92 -9.54
CA THR A 378 4.83 -13.23 -9.97
C THR A 378 5.88 -14.09 -10.68
N VAL A 379 6.60 -13.53 -11.66
CA VAL A 379 7.62 -14.27 -12.42
C VAL A 379 8.80 -14.67 -11.52
N THR A 380 9.19 -13.80 -10.59
CA THR A 380 10.25 -14.09 -9.63
C THR A 380 9.84 -15.26 -8.74
N LEU A 381 8.62 -15.24 -8.20
CA LEU A 381 8.06 -16.35 -7.40
C LEU A 381 7.99 -17.65 -8.21
N LEU A 382 7.44 -17.62 -9.42
CA LEU A 382 7.36 -18.80 -10.30
C LEU A 382 8.75 -19.39 -10.61
N SER A 383 9.79 -18.55 -10.62
CA SER A 383 11.17 -18.99 -10.87
C SER A 383 11.75 -19.88 -9.77
N GLU A 384 11.22 -19.78 -8.54
CA GLU A 384 11.61 -20.58 -7.39
C GLU A 384 11.10 -22.02 -7.51
N PHE A 385 9.98 -22.22 -8.22
CA PHE A 385 9.40 -23.52 -8.46
C PHE A 385 10.01 -24.19 -9.70
N SER A 386 10.70 -25.31 -9.49
CA SER A 386 11.39 -26.04 -10.57
C SER A 386 10.50 -26.42 -11.77
N ALA A 387 9.22 -26.71 -11.54
CA ALA A 387 8.26 -27.06 -12.57
C ALA A 387 7.91 -25.88 -13.50
N PHE A 388 7.95 -24.65 -12.98
CA PHE A 388 7.56 -23.43 -13.69
C PHE A 388 8.75 -22.54 -14.06
N HIS A 389 9.95 -22.90 -13.64
CA HIS A 389 11.17 -22.13 -13.88
C HIS A 389 11.41 -21.81 -15.37
N ALA A 390 11.20 -22.78 -16.26
CA ALA A 390 11.36 -22.56 -17.70
C ALA A 390 10.33 -21.57 -18.26
N TYR A 391 9.07 -21.65 -17.79
CA TYR A 391 8.00 -20.73 -18.15
C TYR A 391 8.30 -19.31 -17.65
N ALA A 392 8.73 -19.18 -16.38
CA ALA A 392 9.14 -17.91 -15.80
C ALA A 392 10.27 -17.24 -16.59
N LEU A 393 11.29 -17.99 -17.02
CA LEU A 393 12.38 -17.46 -17.85
C LEU A 393 11.89 -17.01 -19.23
N GLN A 394 10.97 -17.74 -19.86
CA GLN A 394 10.39 -17.35 -21.15
C GLN A 394 9.59 -16.05 -21.04
N LEU A 395 8.80 -15.93 -19.97
CA LEU A 395 8.01 -14.74 -19.70
C LEU A 395 8.91 -13.52 -19.44
N ALA A 396 9.94 -13.67 -18.60
CA ALA A 396 10.91 -12.60 -18.37
C ALA A 396 11.68 -12.20 -19.65
N GLU A 397 12.07 -13.17 -20.49
CA GLU A 397 12.72 -12.90 -21.78
C GLU A 397 11.79 -12.11 -22.71
N ARG A 398 10.51 -12.49 -22.78
CA ARG A 398 9.50 -11.79 -23.57
C ARG A 398 9.33 -10.34 -23.11
N GLU A 399 9.14 -10.11 -21.82
CA GLU A 399 8.92 -8.76 -21.26
C GLU A 399 10.15 -7.86 -21.37
N LEU A 400 11.37 -8.41 -21.22
CA LEU A 400 12.61 -7.67 -21.45
C LEU A 400 12.77 -7.24 -22.91
N LEU A 401 12.41 -8.13 -23.85
CA LEU A 401 12.46 -7.83 -25.27
C LEU A 401 11.38 -6.83 -25.70
N ASP A 402 10.17 -6.94 -25.16
CA ASP A 402 9.10 -5.96 -25.34
C ASP A 402 9.55 -4.59 -24.83
N THR A 403 10.10 -4.53 -23.61
CA THR A 403 10.61 -3.29 -23.03
C THR A 403 11.74 -2.69 -23.89
N ALA A 404 12.69 -3.52 -24.37
CA ALA A 404 13.74 -3.05 -25.27
C ALA A 404 13.20 -2.54 -26.62
N ALA A 405 12.16 -3.18 -27.16
CA ALA A 405 11.48 -2.72 -28.37
C ALA A 405 10.74 -1.39 -28.13
N ALA A 406 10.14 -1.20 -26.95
CA ALA A 406 9.54 0.07 -26.54
C ALA A 406 10.59 1.18 -26.42
N VAL A 407 11.77 0.91 -25.82
CA VAL A 407 12.90 1.86 -25.81
C VAL A 407 13.32 2.22 -27.24
N ARG A 408 13.45 1.23 -28.12
CA ARG A 408 13.76 1.44 -29.54
C ARG A 408 12.72 2.33 -30.24
N ALA A 409 11.43 2.08 -29.99
CA ALA A 409 10.35 2.91 -30.52
C ALA A 409 10.43 4.36 -29.98
N ALA A 410 10.68 4.54 -28.68
CA ALA A 410 10.86 5.84 -28.06
C ALA A 410 12.05 6.60 -28.67
N VAL A 411 13.19 5.92 -28.88
CA VAL A 411 14.37 6.45 -29.58
C VAL A 411 14.01 6.93 -30.99
N ARG A 412 13.20 6.18 -31.74
CA ARG A 412 12.75 6.61 -33.09
C ARG A 412 11.94 7.90 -33.08
N THR A 413 11.26 8.24 -31.98
CA THR A 413 10.57 9.54 -31.88
C THR A 413 11.56 10.71 -31.86
N ALA A 414 12.73 10.52 -31.24
CA ALA A 414 13.79 11.53 -31.16
C ALA A 414 14.81 11.45 -32.31
N PHE A 415 15.01 10.26 -32.89
CA PHE A 415 15.97 9.96 -33.95
C PHE A 415 15.30 9.22 -35.12
N SER A 416 14.41 9.91 -35.83
CA SER A 416 13.54 9.33 -36.86
C SER A 416 14.24 8.55 -37.97
N ARG A 417 15.52 8.85 -38.26
CA ARG A 417 16.29 8.19 -39.33
C ARG A 417 17.34 7.20 -38.82
N VAL A 418 17.30 6.84 -37.54
CA VAL A 418 18.29 5.93 -36.92
C VAL A 418 18.32 4.54 -37.59
N GLU A 419 17.19 4.09 -38.12
CA GLU A 419 17.03 2.79 -38.78
C GLU A 419 17.15 2.84 -40.31
N HIS A 420 17.38 4.02 -40.90
CA HIS A 420 17.54 4.14 -42.34
C HIS A 420 18.79 3.38 -42.79
N THR A 421 18.71 2.66 -43.90
CA THR A 421 19.82 1.83 -44.41
C THR A 421 21.12 2.63 -44.56
N ALA A 422 21.05 3.88 -45.03
CA ALA A 422 22.21 4.76 -45.14
C ALA A 422 22.82 5.10 -43.77
N SER A 423 21.99 5.42 -42.77
CA SER A 423 22.43 5.71 -41.40
C SER A 423 23.04 4.49 -40.72
N VAL A 424 22.46 3.30 -40.94
CA VAL A 424 22.98 2.03 -40.41
C VAL A 424 24.34 1.69 -41.02
N GLN A 425 24.52 1.92 -42.34
CA GLN A 425 25.81 1.73 -43.00
C GLN A 425 26.87 2.73 -42.50
N ALA A 426 26.50 4.02 -42.37
CA ALA A 426 27.38 5.03 -41.82
C ALA A 426 27.83 4.68 -40.39
N LEU A 427 26.91 4.22 -39.54
CA LEU A 427 27.23 3.73 -38.20
C LEU A 427 28.16 2.52 -38.25
N ALA A 428 27.93 1.56 -39.14
CA ALA A 428 28.80 0.40 -39.30
C ALA A 428 30.23 0.80 -39.69
N ASP A 429 30.41 1.84 -40.51
CA ASP A 429 31.73 2.38 -40.86
C ASP A 429 32.39 3.13 -39.70
N ILE A 430 31.62 3.86 -38.90
CA ILE A 430 32.10 4.47 -37.65
C ILE A 430 32.58 3.39 -36.69
N LEU A 431 31.82 2.30 -36.52
CA LEU A 431 32.16 1.19 -35.61
C LEU A 431 33.45 0.44 -36.00
N LYS A 432 33.94 0.55 -37.24
CA LYS A 432 35.24 0.01 -37.66
C LYS A 432 36.43 0.86 -37.20
N LEU A 433 36.20 2.13 -36.90
CA LEU A 433 37.24 3.03 -36.39
C LEU A 433 37.56 2.71 -34.93
N ARG A 434 38.85 2.73 -34.57
CA ARG A 434 39.26 2.62 -33.16
C ARG A 434 38.75 3.80 -32.34
N SER A 435 38.51 3.58 -31.05
CA SER A 435 37.98 4.60 -30.12
C SER A 435 38.90 5.81 -29.95
N ASP A 436 40.20 5.64 -30.16
CA ASP A 436 41.25 6.68 -30.09
C ASP A 436 41.46 7.43 -31.42
N ASN A 437 40.72 7.09 -32.48
CA ASN A 437 40.86 7.75 -33.78
C ASN A 437 40.28 9.18 -33.74
N VAL A 438 41.10 10.17 -34.07
CA VAL A 438 40.74 11.60 -34.10
C VAL A 438 39.53 11.88 -35.00
N HIS A 439 39.33 11.12 -36.08
CA HIS A 439 38.20 11.29 -37.00
C HIS A 439 36.90 10.63 -36.52
N ARG A 440 36.94 9.83 -35.45
CA ARG A 440 35.77 9.09 -34.97
C ARG A 440 34.73 10.03 -34.36
N ARG A 441 35.15 10.94 -33.47
CA ARG A 441 34.24 11.86 -32.78
C ARG A 441 33.47 12.78 -33.76
N PRO A 442 34.11 13.47 -34.71
CA PRO A 442 33.38 14.29 -35.70
C PRO A 442 32.38 13.49 -36.55
N ARG A 443 32.69 12.22 -36.85
CA ARG A 443 31.76 11.35 -37.60
C ARG A 443 30.57 10.90 -36.76
N ILE A 444 30.78 10.66 -35.46
CA ILE A 444 29.68 10.37 -34.52
C ILE A 444 28.77 11.58 -34.43
N ASP A 445 29.32 12.77 -34.20
CA ASP A 445 28.55 14.01 -34.07
C ASP A 445 27.73 14.27 -35.34
N ALA A 446 28.36 14.16 -36.52
CA ALA A 446 27.67 14.30 -37.80
C ALA A 446 26.61 13.21 -38.06
N TRP A 447 26.86 11.97 -37.61
CA TRP A 447 25.89 10.88 -37.73
C TRP A 447 24.67 11.15 -36.84
N VAL A 448 24.87 11.51 -35.57
CA VAL A 448 23.79 11.82 -34.62
C VAL A 448 22.94 12.97 -35.14
N GLU A 449 23.56 14.05 -35.62
CA GLU A 449 22.86 15.15 -36.30
C GLU A 449 22.01 14.68 -37.49
N SER A 450 22.56 13.79 -38.32
CA SER A 450 21.86 13.30 -39.50
C SER A 450 20.64 12.44 -39.19
N VAL A 451 20.62 11.79 -38.01
CA VAL A 451 19.51 10.93 -37.57
C VAL A 451 18.52 11.61 -36.65
N LEU A 452 18.92 12.73 -36.04
CA LEU A 452 18.09 13.54 -35.16
C LEU A 452 16.81 13.94 -35.88
N THR A 453 15.66 13.73 -35.22
CA THR A 453 14.39 14.23 -35.75
C THR A 453 14.45 15.75 -35.78
N PRO A 454 14.28 16.39 -36.95
CA PRO A 454 14.18 17.85 -37.03
C PRO A 454 13.10 18.34 -36.09
N GLY A 455 13.34 19.45 -35.39
CA GLY A 455 12.34 20.05 -34.51
C GLY A 455 11.03 20.23 -35.28
N ARG A 456 10.00 19.47 -34.92
CA ARG A 456 8.66 19.68 -35.46
C ARG A 456 8.06 20.80 -34.63
N THR A 457 7.74 21.91 -35.28
CA THR A 457 6.84 22.98 -34.78
C THR A 457 5.38 22.50 -34.57
N ALA A 458 5.15 21.18 -34.53
CA ALA A 458 3.82 20.62 -34.34
C ALA A 458 3.50 20.62 -32.84
N LEU A 459 2.52 21.44 -32.45
CA LEU A 459 1.95 21.50 -31.11
C LEU A 459 1.72 20.08 -30.56
N HIS A 460 2.16 19.84 -29.31
CA HIS A 460 1.92 18.58 -28.61
C HIS A 460 0.41 18.25 -28.64
N PRO A 461 -0.02 16.99 -28.89
CA PRO A 461 -1.43 16.64 -29.03
C PRO A 461 -2.30 17.10 -27.86
N MET A 462 -1.79 17.08 -26.63
CA MET A 462 -2.50 17.62 -25.47
C MET A 462 -2.52 19.15 -25.42
N ALA A 463 -1.45 19.84 -25.87
CA ALA A 463 -1.48 21.29 -26.00
C ALA A 463 -2.48 21.73 -27.08
N PHE A 464 -2.58 20.96 -28.15
CA PHE A 464 -3.59 21.13 -29.19
C PHE A 464 -5.00 20.85 -28.66
N ALA A 465 -5.21 19.77 -27.90
CA ALA A 465 -6.50 19.47 -27.27
C ALA A 465 -6.91 20.53 -26.26
N ALA A 466 -5.99 20.99 -25.41
CA ALA A 466 -6.22 22.07 -24.46
C ALA A 466 -6.61 23.38 -25.17
N MET A 467 -5.92 23.72 -26.27
CA MET A 467 -6.25 24.85 -27.12
C MET A 467 -7.66 24.72 -27.75
N MET A 468 -8.03 23.53 -28.23
CA MET A 468 -9.36 23.25 -28.79
C MET A 468 -10.48 23.29 -27.73
N MET A 469 -10.16 22.96 -26.48
CA MET A 469 -11.07 22.98 -25.34
C MET A 469 -11.17 24.36 -24.68
N GLY A 470 -10.48 25.38 -25.22
CA GLY A 470 -10.55 26.75 -24.73
C GLY A 470 -9.81 26.98 -23.41
N PHE A 471 -8.90 26.08 -23.02
CA PHE A 471 -8.01 26.36 -21.89
C PHE A 471 -7.06 27.48 -22.32
N PRO A 472 -7.05 28.62 -21.60
CA PRO A 472 -6.13 29.70 -21.91
C PRO A 472 -4.72 29.18 -21.71
N LEU A 473 -3.98 29.02 -22.81
CA LEU A 473 -2.54 28.81 -22.75
C LEU A 473 -1.96 29.99 -21.98
N ALA A 474 -1.16 29.72 -20.94
CA ALA A 474 -0.62 30.74 -20.06
C ALA A 474 0.01 31.88 -20.90
N ALA A 475 -0.41 33.12 -20.62
CA ALA A 475 0.08 34.31 -21.30
C ALA A 475 1.61 34.37 -21.16
N GLY A 476 2.31 34.10 -22.26
CA GLY A 476 3.75 33.84 -22.28
C GLY A 476 4.18 32.73 -23.26
N MET A 477 3.24 31.88 -23.72
CA MET A 477 3.52 30.85 -24.75
C MET A 477 3.55 31.37 -26.19
N GLU A 478 3.15 32.63 -26.45
CA GLU A 478 3.06 33.17 -27.82
C GLU A 478 4.41 33.61 -28.40
N ASP A 479 5.42 33.86 -27.55
CA ASP A 479 6.74 34.33 -28.00
C ASP A 479 7.74 33.16 -28.10
N GLY A 480 7.47 32.25 -29.04
CA GLY A 480 8.49 31.46 -29.76
C GLY A 480 9.41 30.51 -29.01
N GLY A 481 9.17 30.21 -27.72
CA GLY A 481 9.92 29.21 -26.98
C GLY A 481 9.31 27.81 -27.11
N ASP A 482 9.69 27.06 -28.15
CA ASP A 482 9.28 25.66 -28.43
C ASP A 482 9.64 24.64 -27.30
N ASP A 483 10.21 25.10 -26.18
CA ASP A 483 10.75 24.27 -25.09
C ASP A 483 9.90 24.21 -23.82
N MET A 484 8.77 24.93 -23.73
CA MET A 484 7.88 24.82 -22.56
C MET A 484 7.01 23.57 -22.63
N ASP A 485 7.45 22.55 -21.91
CA ASP A 485 6.80 21.25 -21.77
C ASP A 485 5.48 21.36 -20.99
N VAL A 486 4.36 21.51 -21.70
CA VAL A 486 2.99 21.55 -21.12
C VAL A 486 2.71 20.35 -20.21
N LEU A 487 3.33 19.19 -20.49
CA LEU A 487 3.20 18.00 -19.65
C LEU A 487 4.03 18.08 -18.36
N ALA A 488 5.10 18.86 -18.31
CA ALA A 488 5.80 19.12 -17.05
C ALA A 488 4.90 19.86 -16.04
N TYR A 489 3.86 20.56 -16.51
CA TYR A 489 2.83 21.12 -15.65
C TYR A 489 1.95 20.03 -15.00
N LEU A 490 1.65 18.95 -15.73
CA LEU A 490 0.97 17.78 -15.17
C LEU A 490 1.86 17.02 -14.16
N ASP A 491 3.18 17.08 -14.30
CA ASP A 491 4.13 16.51 -13.33
C ASP A 491 4.26 17.37 -12.06
N MET A 492 3.88 18.66 -12.09
CA MET A 492 3.83 19.53 -10.90
C MET A 492 2.52 19.41 -10.11
N GLU A 493 1.46 18.90 -10.73
CA GLU A 493 0.20 18.61 -10.04
C GLU A 493 0.29 17.24 -9.34
N GLN A 494 -0.24 17.21 -8.11
CA GLN A 494 -0.36 16.01 -7.27
C GLN A 494 -0.78 14.82 -8.13
N PRO A 495 -0.13 13.64 -8.01
CA PRO A 495 -0.40 12.51 -8.89
C PRO A 495 -1.88 12.13 -8.81
N ASP A 496 -2.61 12.50 -9.85
CA ASP A 496 -3.99 12.11 -10.02
C ASP A 496 -4.01 10.67 -10.52
N PRO A 497 -4.55 9.70 -9.75
CA PRO A 497 -4.61 8.30 -10.16
C PRO A 497 -5.38 8.11 -11.46
N ASP A 498 -6.36 8.97 -11.78
CA ASP A 498 -7.16 8.87 -12.99
C ASP A 498 -6.35 9.22 -14.26
N LEU A 499 -5.28 10.01 -14.11
CA LEU A 499 -4.39 10.39 -15.19
C LEU A 499 -3.18 9.48 -15.33
N GLU A 500 -3.01 8.51 -14.44
CA GLU A 500 -1.83 7.64 -14.43
C GLU A 500 -1.72 6.80 -15.71
N ASP A 501 -2.83 6.28 -16.24
CA ASP A 501 -2.82 5.53 -17.50
C ASP A 501 -2.33 6.40 -18.68
N LEU A 502 -2.79 7.65 -18.76
CA LEU A 502 -2.34 8.59 -19.77
C LEU A 502 -0.86 8.93 -19.60
N ARG A 503 -0.40 9.12 -18.36
CA ARG A 503 1.02 9.36 -18.08
C ARG A 503 1.88 8.18 -18.54
N TRP A 504 1.45 6.94 -18.30
CA TRP A 504 2.15 5.76 -18.80
C TRP A 504 2.12 5.63 -20.32
N GLU A 505 1.03 6.04 -20.97
CA GLU A 505 0.92 6.02 -22.43
C GLU A 505 1.86 7.04 -23.10
N PHE A 506 1.97 8.26 -22.56
CA PHE A 506 2.78 9.33 -23.15
C PHE A 506 4.22 9.42 -22.62
N ARG A 507 4.46 9.00 -21.37
CA ARG A 507 5.74 9.04 -20.65
C ARG A 507 5.98 7.73 -19.90
N PRO A 508 6.09 6.60 -20.61
CA PRO A 508 6.34 5.33 -19.97
C PRO A 508 7.66 5.38 -19.22
N LYS A 509 7.69 4.88 -17.97
CA LYS A 509 8.91 4.77 -17.15
C LYS A 509 9.77 3.59 -17.62
N LEU A 510 10.24 3.65 -18.87
CA LEU A 510 10.91 2.54 -19.54
C LEU A 510 12.24 2.16 -18.88
N ARG A 511 12.96 3.13 -18.30
CA ARG A 511 14.19 2.86 -17.52
C ARG A 511 13.88 1.98 -16.33
N GLU A 512 12.97 2.41 -15.46
CA GLU A 512 12.56 1.69 -14.25
C GLU A 512 12.05 0.29 -14.62
N ARG A 513 11.16 0.18 -15.62
CA ARG A 513 10.65 -1.12 -16.10
C ARG A 513 11.79 -2.04 -16.57
N PHE A 514 12.72 -1.54 -17.37
CA PHE A 514 13.83 -2.33 -17.90
C PHE A 514 14.80 -2.78 -16.81
N GLU A 515 15.20 -1.85 -15.92
CA GLU A 515 16.13 -2.14 -14.82
C GLU A 515 15.52 -3.11 -13.80
N ALA A 516 14.23 -2.95 -13.48
CA ALA A 516 13.51 -3.86 -12.59
C ALA A 516 13.42 -5.28 -13.17
N TRP A 517 13.15 -5.42 -14.48
CA TRP A 517 13.19 -6.73 -15.14
C TRP A 517 14.60 -7.34 -15.16
N VAL A 518 15.65 -6.54 -15.39
CA VAL A 518 17.04 -7.01 -15.28
C VAL A 518 17.32 -7.49 -13.85
N GLY A 519 16.85 -6.77 -12.83
CA GLY A 519 16.95 -7.14 -11.42
C GLY A 519 16.26 -8.47 -11.12
N ALA A 520 14.99 -8.61 -11.53
CA ALA A 520 14.21 -9.84 -11.39
C ALA A 520 14.92 -11.03 -12.07
N VAL A 521 15.38 -10.89 -13.32
CA VAL A 521 16.12 -11.97 -13.99
C VAL A 521 17.45 -12.29 -13.31
N MET A 522 18.11 -11.30 -12.71
CA MET A 522 19.37 -11.55 -12.00
C MET A 522 19.20 -12.43 -10.75
N SER A 523 18.03 -12.44 -10.11
CA SER A 523 17.75 -13.33 -8.97
C SER A 523 17.43 -14.77 -9.41
N MET A 524 16.98 -14.96 -10.66
CA MET A 524 16.60 -16.27 -11.19
C MET A 524 17.81 -17.16 -11.51
N ARG A 525 17.67 -18.47 -11.27
CA ARG A 525 18.61 -19.48 -11.79
C ARG A 525 18.66 -19.38 -13.33
N ALA A 526 19.86 -19.51 -13.89
CA ALA A 526 20.14 -19.32 -15.34
C ALA A 526 19.83 -17.92 -15.92
N GLY A 527 19.40 -16.94 -15.11
CA GLY A 527 19.10 -15.59 -15.57
C GLY A 527 20.29 -14.87 -16.21
N SER A 528 21.51 -15.11 -15.71
CA SER A 528 22.71 -14.54 -16.35
C SER A 528 22.93 -15.01 -17.80
N ALA A 529 22.48 -16.22 -18.17
CA ALA A 529 22.59 -16.69 -19.55
C ALA A 529 21.56 -15.99 -20.44
N LEU A 530 20.32 -15.84 -19.94
CA LEU A 530 19.25 -15.09 -20.60
C LEU A 530 19.69 -13.64 -20.86
N LEU A 531 20.22 -12.94 -19.85
CA LEU A 531 20.71 -11.56 -20.02
C LEU A 531 21.83 -11.44 -21.05
N GLY A 532 22.66 -12.49 -21.21
CA GLY A 532 23.66 -12.55 -22.27
C GLY A 532 23.06 -12.64 -23.67
N ARG A 533 21.97 -13.42 -23.85
CA ARG A 533 21.21 -13.50 -25.11
C ARG A 533 20.48 -12.19 -25.40
N LEU A 534 19.83 -11.62 -24.39
CA LEU A 534 19.16 -10.32 -24.48
C LEU A 534 20.15 -9.23 -24.94
N TYR A 535 21.33 -9.17 -24.33
CA TYR A 535 22.38 -8.24 -24.73
C TYR A 535 22.78 -8.39 -26.20
N ALA A 536 22.96 -9.63 -26.67
CA ALA A 536 23.26 -9.88 -28.09
C ALA A 536 22.14 -9.37 -29.01
N LYS A 537 20.88 -9.63 -28.65
CA LYS A 537 19.70 -9.17 -29.41
C LYS A 537 19.53 -7.64 -29.39
N ILE A 538 19.76 -7.00 -28.25
CA ILE A 538 19.78 -5.54 -28.13
C ILE A 538 20.83 -4.93 -29.07
N LEU A 539 22.05 -5.50 -29.14
CA LEU A 539 23.08 -5.01 -30.05
C LEU A 539 22.80 -5.27 -31.54
N GLU A 540 22.01 -6.29 -31.84
CA GLU A 540 21.54 -6.59 -33.18
C GLU A 540 20.52 -5.55 -33.63
N GLU A 541 19.51 -5.27 -32.81
CA GLU A 541 18.42 -4.35 -33.13
C GLU A 541 18.80 -2.86 -32.97
N MET A 542 19.68 -2.56 -32.02
CA MET A 542 20.08 -1.19 -31.64
C MET A 542 21.62 -1.08 -31.67
N PRO A 543 22.23 -1.08 -32.87
CA PRO A 543 23.69 -1.15 -33.03
C PRO A 543 24.45 0.03 -32.44
N TYR A 544 23.78 1.15 -32.18
CA TYR A 544 24.35 2.33 -31.51
C TYR A 544 24.75 2.06 -30.05
N PHE A 545 24.29 0.98 -29.42
CA PHE A 545 24.78 0.55 -28.11
C PHE A 545 26.09 -0.27 -28.14
N LYS A 546 26.63 -0.61 -29.32
CA LYS A 546 27.88 -1.39 -29.44
C LYS A 546 29.08 -0.65 -28.84
N THR A 547 29.12 0.67 -28.97
CA THR A 547 30.15 1.53 -28.38
C THR A 547 29.48 2.62 -27.54
N SER A 548 30.08 2.98 -26.40
CA SER A 548 29.43 3.93 -25.48
C SER A 548 29.40 5.34 -26.04
N ASP A 549 30.45 5.76 -26.74
CA ASP A 549 30.59 7.11 -27.32
C ASP A 549 29.47 7.53 -28.27
N VAL A 550 28.89 6.59 -29.04
CA VAL A 550 27.73 6.86 -29.90
C VAL A 550 26.48 7.10 -29.05
N ALA A 551 26.23 6.23 -28.07
CA ALA A 551 25.08 6.36 -27.18
C ALA A 551 25.19 7.58 -26.25
N ASP A 552 26.40 7.89 -25.77
CA ASP A 552 26.68 9.07 -24.94
C ASP A 552 26.40 10.35 -25.75
N GLU A 553 26.75 10.39 -27.04
CA GLU A 553 26.39 11.53 -27.90
C GLU A 553 24.88 11.63 -28.16
N MET A 554 24.19 10.50 -28.35
CA MET A 554 22.72 10.50 -28.43
C MET A 554 22.08 11.03 -27.13
N LEU A 555 22.62 10.66 -25.97
CA LEU A 555 22.16 11.16 -24.66
C LEU A 555 22.39 12.67 -24.53
N ASN A 556 23.53 13.19 -24.99
CA ASN A 556 23.78 14.64 -24.99
C ASN A 556 22.69 15.39 -25.79
N ARG A 557 22.32 14.88 -26.97
CA ARG A 557 21.28 15.50 -27.82
C ARG A 557 19.86 15.36 -27.27
N LEU A 558 19.60 14.31 -26.48
CA LEU A 558 18.36 14.18 -25.73
C LEU A 558 18.32 15.14 -24.55
N GLY A 559 19.46 15.39 -23.89
CA GLY A 559 19.56 16.31 -22.75
C GLY A 559 19.31 17.77 -23.14
N GLU A 560 19.55 18.12 -24.40
CA GLU A 560 19.17 19.40 -25.00
C GLU A 560 17.64 19.54 -25.18
N ARG A 561 16.84 18.48 -24.94
CA ARG A 561 15.38 18.44 -25.19
C ARG A 561 14.61 18.03 -23.93
N PRO A 562 14.13 18.98 -23.10
CA PRO A 562 13.50 18.68 -21.82
C PRO A 562 12.23 17.81 -21.95
N ASN A 563 11.49 17.93 -23.05
CA ASN A 563 10.32 17.10 -23.35
C ASN A 563 10.64 15.63 -23.70
N LYS A 564 11.94 15.26 -23.79
CA LYS A 564 12.43 13.91 -24.07
C LYS A 564 13.17 13.26 -22.90
N THR A 565 13.01 13.77 -21.69
CA THR A 565 13.62 13.19 -20.47
C THR A 565 13.31 11.70 -20.30
N HIS A 566 12.07 11.26 -20.52
CA HIS A 566 11.71 9.82 -20.45
C HIS A 566 12.47 8.96 -21.49
N VAL A 567 12.79 9.50 -22.67
CA VAL A 567 13.59 8.79 -23.69
C VAL A 567 15.07 8.77 -23.28
N LEU A 568 15.57 9.88 -22.74
CA LEU A 568 16.93 9.99 -22.19
C LEU A 568 17.17 8.92 -21.13
N GLU A 569 16.30 8.86 -20.12
CA GLU A 569 16.38 7.89 -19.03
C GLU A 569 16.34 6.44 -19.55
N ALA A 570 15.45 6.16 -20.50
CA ALA A 570 15.33 4.84 -21.12
C ALA A 570 16.63 4.41 -21.83
N VAL A 571 17.23 5.31 -22.62
CA VAL A 571 18.51 5.06 -23.30
C VAL A 571 19.65 4.89 -22.30
N GLU A 572 19.66 5.67 -21.23
CA GLU A 572 20.65 5.58 -20.15
C GLU A 572 20.61 4.22 -19.45
N GLY A 573 19.41 3.72 -19.11
CA GLY A 573 19.22 2.41 -18.49
C GLY A 573 19.75 1.27 -19.37
N VAL A 574 19.40 1.26 -20.66
CA VAL A 574 19.89 0.25 -21.61
C VAL A 574 21.40 0.36 -21.83
N LEU A 575 21.96 1.57 -21.88
CA LEU A 575 23.40 1.79 -21.99
C LEU A 575 24.15 1.25 -20.77
N THR A 576 23.65 1.50 -19.57
CA THR A 576 24.20 1.00 -18.30
C THR A 576 24.20 -0.52 -18.26
N PHE A 577 23.10 -1.15 -18.70
CA PHE A 577 23.03 -2.59 -18.89
C PHE A 577 24.10 -3.09 -19.88
N CYS A 578 24.23 -2.46 -21.05
CA CYS A 578 25.22 -2.86 -22.06
C CYS A 578 26.68 -2.70 -21.56
N LYS A 579 26.97 -1.62 -20.82
CA LYS A 579 28.27 -1.41 -20.14
C LYS A 579 28.54 -2.55 -19.14
N THR A 580 27.54 -2.92 -18.34
CA THR A 580 27.61 -4.01 -17.36
C THR A 580 27.85 -5.37 -18.01
N GLN A 581 27.13 -5.70 -19.09
CA GLN A 581 27.29 -6.97 -19.81
C GLN A 581 28.66 -7.08 -20.49
N ARG A 582 29.17 -6.00 -21.11
CA ARG A 582 30.54 -5.96 -21.65
C ARG A 582 31.58 -6.27 -20.58
N LYS A 583 31.49 -5.62 -19.41
CA LYS A 583 32.40 -5.86 -18.29
C LYS A 583 32.35 -7.33 -17.84
N ARG A 584 31.15 -7.92 -17.74
CA ARG A 584 30.96 -9.34 -17.38
C ARG A 584 31.56 -10.29 -18.42
N ILE A 585 31.36 -10.04 -19.72
CA ILE A 585 31.93 -10.85 -20.81
C ILE A 585 33.46 -10.78 -20.79
N SER A 586 34.04 -9.58 -20.67
CA SER A 586 35.49 -9.38 -20.58
C SER A 586 36.09 -10.10 -19.37
N ALA A 587 35.47 -9.97 -18.19
CA ALA A 587 35.92 -10.66 -16.98
C ALA A 587 35.87 -12.20 -17.12
N ARG A 588 34.82 -12.74 -17.78
CA ARG A 588 34.71 -14.18 -18.07
C ARG A 588 35.78 -14.64 -19.06
N ALA A 589 36.04 -13.87 -20.12
CA ALA A 589 37.08 -14.17 -21.09
C ALA A 589 38.48 -14.14 -20.44
N GLU A 590 38.75 -13.16 -19.58
CA GLU A 590 40.01 -13.08 -18.82
C GLU A 590 40.15 -14.26 -17.86
N LYS A 591 39.10 -14.61 -17.10
CA LYS A 591 39.09 -15.79 -16.21
C LYS A 591 39.32 -17.08 -17.00
N ARG A 592 38.72 -17.21 -18.18
CA ARG A 592 38.92 -18.36 -19.08
C ARG A 592 40.37 -18.43 -19.57
N ARG A 593 40.96 -17.33 -20.05
CA ARG A 593 42.37 -17.26 -20.46
C ARG A 593 43.31 -17.63 -19.30
N LYS A 594 43.04 -17.13 -18.08
CA LYS A 594 43.82 -17.48 -16.88
C LYS A 594 43.70 -18.97 -16.54
N ASN A 595 42.50 -19.56 -16.65
CA ASN A 595 42.30 -20.98 -16.39
C ASN A 595 42.94 -21.87 -17.46
N GLU A 596 42.88 -21.49 -18.73
CA GLU A 596 43.54 -22.18 -19.84
C GLU A 596 45.07 -22.11 -19.68
N ALA A 597 45.61 -20.95 -19.30
CA ALA A 597 47.03 -20.81 -18.98
C ALA A 597 47.44 -21.68 -17.78
N LYS A 598 46.65 -21.72 -16.71
CA LYS A 598 46.90 -22.62 -15.56
C LYS A 598 46.86 -24.10 -15.94
N LYS A 599 45.92 -24.50 -16.80
CA LYS A 599 45.82 -25.88 -17.30
C LYS A 599 47.02 -26.24 -18.18
N ALA A 600 47.48 -25.31 -19.03
CA ALA A 600 48.68 -25.52 -19.85
C ALA A 600 49.92 -25.73 -18.98
N VAL A 601 50.13 -24.88 -17.96
CA VAL A 601 51.25 -25.00 -17.01
C VAL A 601 51.16 -26.31 -16.21
N ALA A 602 49.97 -26.72 -15.77
CA ALA A 602 49.78 -27.98 -15.05
C ALA A 602 50.03 -29.22 -15.94
N ALA A 603 49.64 -29.16 -17.22
CA ALA A 603 49.91 -30.22 -18.18
C ALA A 603 51.41 -30.35 -18.48
N GLU A 604 52.12 -29.23 -18.58
CA GLU A 604 53.58 -29.21 -18.77
C GLU A 604 54.33 -29.76 -17.54
N ALA A 605 53.88 -29.43 -16.32
CA ALA A 605 54.42 -30.00 -15.09
C ALA A 605 54.14 -31.51 -14.96
N ALA A 606 52.97 -31.99 -15.37
CA ALA A 606 52.64 -33.43 -15.38
C ALA A 606 53.47 -34.19 -16.43
N ALA A 607 53.75 -33.59 -17.58
CA ALA A 607 54.65 -34.16 -18.58
C ALA A 607 56.10 -34.25 -18.08
N ALA A 608 56.56 -33.28 -17.28
CA ALA A 608 57.87 -33.31 -16.64
C ALA A 608 57.98 -34.40 -15.55
N ALA A 609 56.91 -34.69 -14.81
CA ALA A 609 56.87 -35.74 -13.79
C ALA A 609 56.83 -37.18 -14.38
N GLY A 610 56.46 -37.34 -15.65
CA GLY A 610 56.46 -38.63 -16.37
C GLY A 610 57.85 -39.16 -16.76
N SER A 611 58.92 -38.39 -16.51
CA SER A 611 60.32 -38.79 -16.74
C SER A 611 61.06 -39.18 -15.45
N ALA A 612 60.34 -39.67 -14.44
CA ALA A 612 60.97 -40.35 -13.31
C ALA A 612 61.20 -41.84 -13.66
N PRO A 613 62.42 -42.38 -13.50
CA PRO A 613 62.73 -43.77 -13.83
C PRO A 613 61.94 -44.73 -12.93
N ALA A 614 61.52 -45.85 -13.54
CA ALA A 614 60.75 -46.91 -12.90
C ALA A 614 61.35 -47.32 -11.53
N PRO A 615 60.55 -47.40 -10.46
CA PRO A 615 61.01 -47.99 -9.21
C PRO A 615 61.23 -49.50 -9.41
N ALA A 616 62.34 -49.98 -8.84
CA ALA A 616 62.82 -51.35 -8.86
C ALA A 616 61.76 -52.38 -8.38
N PRO A 617 61.86 -53.65 -8.81
CA PRO A 617 60.92 -54.71 -8.45
C PRO A 617 60.96 -55.01 -6.94
N PRO A 618 59.83 -55.41 -6.33
CA PRO A 618 59.76 -55.68 -4.90
C PRO A 618 60.48 -56.99 -4.54
N THR A 619 61.36 -56.91 -3.56
CA THR A 619 62.00 -58.03 -2.88
C THR A 619 60.98 -58.84 -2.05
N PRO A 620 61.15 -60.17 -1.90
CA PRO A 620 60.20 -61.03 -1.20
C PRO A 620 60.53 -61.26 0.29
N LEU A 621 59.49 -61.58 1.08
CA LEU A 621 59.41 -62.24 2.41
C LEU A 621 59.66 -61.37 3.68
N PRO A 622 59.10 -61.72 4.89
CA PRO A 622 58.63 -63.04 5.36
C PRO A 622 57.22 -63.10 6.02
N PRO A 623 56.75 -64.33 6.36
CA PRO A 623 55.41 -64.61 6.88
C PRO A 623 55.36 -64.63 8.43
N HIS A 624 54.15 -64.88 8.97
CA HIS A 624 53.73 -65.03 10.37
C HIS A 624 52.94 -63.80 10.90
N ILE A 625 51.84 -63.89 11.66
CA ILE A 625 51.10 -65.01 12.26
C ILE A 625 49.71 -64.50 12.68
N THR A 626 48.71 -65.35 12.46
CA THR A 626 47.39 -65.52 13.11
C THR A 626 46.94 -64.63 14.28
N GLN A 627 45.68 -64.16 14.20
CA GLN A 627 44.53 -64.43 15.12
C GLN A 627 43.32 -63.62 14.59
N ARG A 628 42.18 -64.13 14.10
CA ARG A 628 41.22 -65.20 14.47
C ARG A 628 40.45 -64.97 15.78
N ALA A 629 39.30 -64.28 15.67
CA ALA A 629 37.98 -64.53 16.30
C ALA A 629 37.12 -63.28 16.02
N GLY A 630 35.85 -63.27 15.58
CA GLY A 630 34.78 -64.27 15.63
C GLY A 630 33.58 -63.66 16.36
N TYR A 631 32.68 -62.98 15.62
CA TYR A 631 31.20 -62.78 15.79
C TYR A 631 30.58 -62.48 17.20
N PRO A 632 29.26 -62.17 17.35
CA PRO A 632 28.28 -61.41 16.53
C PRO A 632 27.38 -60.44 17.36
N PHE A 633 26.36 -59.83 16.72
CA PHE A 633 25.15 -59.18 17.32
C PHE A 633 25.42 -57.84 18.06
N SER A 634 24.58 -56.79 18.11
CA SER A 634 23.19 -56.47 17.77
C SER A 634 23.09 -54.91 17.77
N VAL A 635 22.32 -54.26 16.88
CA VAL A 635 21.01 -53.62 17.14
C VAL A 635 21.01 -52.38 18.10
N ILE A 636 20.38 -51.30 17.61
CA ILE A 636 19.72 -50.16 18.30
C ILE A 636 20.55 -48.94 18.75
N THR A 637 20.14 -47.79 18.18
CA THR A 637 20.04 -46.39 18.67
C THR A 637 21.15 -45.77 19.52
N THR A 638 21.49 -44.52 19.22
CA THR A 638 21.67 -43.37 20.17
C THR A 638 22.15 -42.16 19.34
N SER A 639 21.33 -41.11 19.25
CA SER A 639 21.32 -39.91 20.11
C SER A 639 22.59 -39.07 20.03
N HIS A 640 22.42 -37.86 19.48
CA HIS A 640 23.36 -36.75 19.50
C HIS A 640 23.82 -36.39 20.93
N PRO A 641 25.12 -36.15 21.14
CA PRO A 641 25.58 -35.42 22.31
C PRO A 641 25.61 -33.92 22.03
N SER A 642 24.91 -33.21 22.92
CA SER A 642 24.99 -31.80 23.23
C SER A 642 26.42 -31.30 23.45
N ASN A 643 26.73 -30.12 22.88
CA ASN A 643 27.97 -29.38 23.09
C ASN A 643 27.70 -28.16 24.00
N PRO A 644 28.59 -27.78 24.93
CA PRO A 644 28.32 -26.77 25.94
C PRO A 644 28.69 -25.35 25.49
N ALA A 645 28.12 -24.40 26.23
CA ALA A 645 28.17 -22.95 26.11
C ALA A 645 29.56 -22.31 25.94
N ALA A 646 29.61 -21.27 25.11
CA ALA A 646 30.61 -20.21 25.14
C ALA A 646 29.93 -18.85 24.89
N GLY A 647 30.26 -17.86 25.73
CA GLY A 647 29.61 -16.54 25.80
C GLY A 647 29.96 -15.57 24.65
N PRO A 648 29.48 -14.32 24.74
CA PRO A 648 29.45 -13.39 23.62
C PRO A 648 30.81 -12.71 23.40
N SER A 649 31.39 -12.89 22.22
CA SER A 649 32.54 -12.10 21.77
C SER A 649 32.07 -10.92 20.93
N SER A 650 32.15 -9.72 21.52
CA SER A 650 32.13 -8.44 20.85
C SER A 650 33.24 -8.36 19.79
N SER A 651 32.87 -8.07 18.54
CA SER A 651 33.83 -7.73 17.48
C SER A 651 33.93 -6.21 17.32
N PRO A 652 35.14 -5.63 17.26
CA PRO A 652 35.34 -4.20 17.04
C PRO A 652 35.37 -3.86 15.55
N PHE A 653 34.72 -2.76 15.18
CA PHE A 653 34.87 -2.10 13.88
C PHE A 653 36.29 -1.52 13.73
N PRO A 654 36.91 -1.59 12.54
CA PRO A 654 38.18 -0.92 12.29
C PRO A 654 37.95 0.57 12.00
N ALA A 655 38.63 1.40 12.80
CA ALA A 655 38.81 2.82 12.56
C ALA A 655 39.64 3.06 11.29
N GLY A 656 39.11 3.88 10.38
CA GLY A 656 39.85 4.46 9.27
C GLY A 656 40.56 5.74 9.73
N ILE A 657 41.88 5.72 9.69
CA ILE A 657 42.75 6.90 9.80
C ILE A 657 43.31 7.20 8.41
N GLY A 658 43.27 8.48 8.02
CA GLY A 658 44.33 9.08 7.19
C GLY A 658 43.87 9.82 5.93
N GLY A 659 44.00 11.15 5.94
CA GLY A 659 43.87 11.98 4.75
C GLY A 659 43.92 13.47 5.09
N MET A 660 45.09 13.96 5.48
CA MET A 660 45.42 15.36 5.75
C MET A 660 46.20 15.87 4.53
N GLU A 661 45.67 16.85 3.80
CA GLU A 661 46.40 17.65 2.82
C GLU A 661 45.98 19.12 3.00
N ASP A 662 46.86 19.88 3.65
CA ASP A 662 46.98 21.33 3.48
C ASP A 662 47.95 21.57 2.31
N VAL A 663 47.55 22.35 1.29
CA VAL A 663 48.45 23.21 0.52
C VAL A 663 47.65 24.41 -0.03
N ASP A 664 48.07 25.61 0.40
CA ASP A 664 47.91 26.98 -0.14
C ASP A 664 46.57 27.49 -0.72
#